data_AF-A0A663EMV7-F1
#
_entry.id   AF-A0A663EMV7-F1
#
_cell.length_a   1.000
_cell.length_b   1.000
_cell.length_c   1.000
_cell.angle_alpha   90.00
_cell.angle_beta   90.00
_cell.angle_gamma   90.00
#
_symmetry.space_group_name_H-M   'P 1'
#
loop_
_entity.id
_entity.type
_entity.pdbx_description
1 polymer ?
#
loop_
_entity_poly.entity_id
_entity_poly.type
_entity_poly.pdbx_seq_one_letter_code
_entity_poly.pdbx_strand_id
1 'polypeptide(L)'
;SQRVPPRGDLHCRDVLVTLCCLQEMGNIILDWDKIRERIFQSPGVNRTLFHITLDKCFLALSALDCVDILSQVLRVSAVNYLQPDVIGSLPNVLMEDAFRNLSTVFKDLYDKTSANTQRALYDWMNFYLYKTEFNESTSWVSAENLWILGRYMVHLPLEEILKISLSEIRLFISYDNATKQLDMVYDITPELAQAFLERINSSGFDMRNTSTIYRLGLLVCFYDGMEQMDAAVARALLHQMIKCNQLKGFQAEVQKLKSQLLNIAMQNQTLNDTLGSLSDAVVGLTSSQLESLSPEAVHNAIATLNQVSGWAKSQVMILSSKYLSYEKVLSFYNVSQMGALVTGISTQSFYSMNPKELSQIIRGTTSQYLSDLSPAQQQGILRKIAASGDFSSSVKDIQGAFFKEISLSGLWKQTGYNSSMMKEKELRRSQALYLYELLLNFTFPLSTGQLVKGVTCQLIESMGTDVFLNNFKLFKMNLHLLSPYQVNCLAWKFWKVSNASIPPFLLLNGSVADEYDVDLLGNLICHLPPAFLHGRMSLKAMATALHQFKLCQQLSHEQKTEITYKLLKLYGSPNNWTAETTLDIGPFIALLLLEENSCYLTFFPDCLGTRAPSSDEIIKLAEANVFWSVQELKCMDAGTFDKNVELLGSVSGFNSSQLIALKEKAKQVWGSLPDWKSYHIVSLGRIALALTEHEIEELDLHSIDTISVLSQQTEWTLTQARSILQGFLEDSGQTIGTLKSFDLVGLGAILCALNSTEIMSIRTAEFSAAVARIGLLFCSTPVLRQFKKVTESVFGTAASWNGSILQEIGTIAGGLNESELKAFDKNLMPYFQPIAVRRIPPEIFQALSAEQIANLGPENAAMVTRSQREHLNASQLQSLQLALDGARTSTPETQNGASTTQAVQTPAPSGEGMLGC
;
A
#
# COMPACT_ATOMS: atom_id res chain seq x y z
N SER A 1 -23.52 -46.32 -46.01
CA SER A 1 -23.21 -47.62 -45.36
C SER A 1 -21.71 -47.81 -45.48
N GLN A 2 -20.87 -47.98 -44.46
CA GLN A 2 -20.98 -48.06 -42.99
C GLN A 2 -19.53 -47.81 -42.43
N ARG A 3 -19.21 -47.26 -41.25
CA ARG A 3 -19.91 -46.80 -40.02
C ARG A 3 -19.28 -45.47 -39.52
N VAL A 4 -19.79 -44.91 -38.42
CA VAL A 4 -19.11 -43.90 -37.59
C VAL A 4 -18.63 -44.56 -36.28
N PRO A 5 -17.39 -44.34 -35.81
CA PRO A 5 -17.01 -44.51 -34.40
C PRO A 5 -17.21 -43.20 -33.60
N PRO A 6 -17.43 -43.27 -32.28
CA PRO A 6 -17.98 -42.15 -31.51
C PRO A 6 -16.97 -41.03 -31.21
N ARG A 7 -17.52 -39.85 -30.87
CA ARG A 7 -16.76 -38.74 -30.26
C ARG A 7 -16.16 -39.19 -28.93
N GLY A 8 -14.84 -39.20 -28.83
CA GLY A 8 -14.08 -39.35 -27.60
C GLY A 8 -12.68 -38.78 -27.80
N ASP A 9 -12.29 -37.84 -26.94
CA ASP A 9 -10.94 -37.32 -26.70
C ASP A 9 -9.98 -37.24 -27.90
N LEU A 10 -10.08 -36.15 -28.67
CA LEU A 10 -8.85 -35.58 -29.24
C LEU A 10 -8.03 -35.01 -28.08
N HIS A 11 -7.00 -35.73 -27.67
CA HIS A 11 -6.00 -35.26 -26.72
C HIS A 11 -5.38 -33.95 -27.22
N CYS A 12 -5.29 -32.92 -26.35
CA CYS A 12 -4.57 -31.67 -26.67
C CYS A 12 -3.09 -31.89 -27.05
N ARG A 13 -2.56 -33.09 -26.75
CA ARG A 13 -1.23 -33.57 -27.11
C ARG A 13 -0.97 -33.56 -28.63
N ASP A 14 -1.97 -33.90 -29.46
CA ASP A 14 -1.76 -34.10 -30.89
C ASP A 14 -1.76 -32.78 -31.68
N VAL A 15 -2.53 -31.79 -31.23
CA VAL A 15 -2.56 -30.43 -31.83
C VAL A 15 -1.22 -29.71 -31.63
N LEU A 16 -0.56 -29.90 -30.50
CA LEU A 16 0.74 -29.28 -30.20
C LEU A 16 1.93 -29.95 -30.89
N VAL A 17 1.91 -31.27 -31.08
CA VAL A 17 2.91 -31.95 -31.94
C VAL A 17 2.77 -31.48 -33.40
N THR A 18 1.54 -31.26 -33.86
CA THR A 18 1.26 -30.72 -35.20
C THR A 18 1.78 -29.28 -35.37
N LEU A 19 1.80 -28.47 -34.32
CA LEU A 19 2.35 -27.10 -34.34
C LEU A 19 3.88 -27.03 -34.47
N CYS A 20 4.63 -28.06 -34.02
CA CYS A 20 6.10 -28.10 -34.13
C CYS A 20 6.62 -28.72 -35.44
N CYS A 21 5.76 -29.42 -36.20
CA CYS A 21 6.18 -30.17 -37.39
C CYS A 21 5.63 -29.64 -38.73
N LEU A 22 4.74 -28.64 -38.74
CA LEU A 22 4.17 -28.09 -39.97
C LEU A 22 4.95 -26.86 -40.49
N GLN A 23 6.09 -27.10 -41.12
CA GLN A 23 6.74 -26.10 -42.00
C GLN A 23 6.38 -26.28 -43.49
N GLU A 24 5.70 -27.38 -43.85
CA GLU A 24 5.23 -27.66 -45.22
C GLU A 24 3.81 -28.26 -45.23
N MET A 25 2.76 -27.43 -45.35
CA MET A 25 1.53 -27.71 -46.14
C MET A 25 0.81 -26.40 -46.45
N GLY A 26 0.43 -26.20 -47.72
CA GLY A 26 -0.08 -24.91 -48.21
C GLY A 26 -1.59 -24.68 -48.10
N ASN A 27 -1.99 -23.45 -48.43
CA ASN A 27 -3.35 -23.01 -48.76
C ASN A 27 -4.42 -23.00 -47.65
N ILE A 28 -4.06 -22.59 -46.43
CA ILE A 28 -4.99 -21.88 -45.54
C ILE A 28 -4.33 -20.59 -45.06
N ILE A 29 -4.85 -19.43 -45.49
CA ILE A 29 -4.46 -18.13 -44.94
C ILE A 29 -5.21 -17.93 -43.63
N LEU A 30 -4.71 -18.57 -42.58
CA LEU A 30 -4.98 -18.20 -41.21
C LEU A 30 -4.08 -17.00 -40.86
N ASP A 31 -4.66 -15.98 -40.23
CA ASP A 31 -3.92 -14.85 -39.66
C ASP A 31 -3.17 -15.35 -38.42
N TRP A 32 -2.02 -15.98 -38.69
CA TRP A 32 -1.28 -16.76 -37.69
C TRP A 32 -0.74 -15.89 -36.57
N ASP A 33 -0.36 -14.63 -36.80
CA ASP A 33 0.07 -13.72 -35.73
C ASP A 33 -1.09 -13.42 -34.77
N LYS A 34 -2.28 -13.16 -35.32
CA LYS A 34 -3.50 -12.87 -34.54
C LYS A 34 -4.14 -14.11 -33.91
N ILE A 35 -3.72 -15.30 -34.30
CA ILE A 35 -4.08 -16.59 -33.68
C ILE A 35 -3.04 -16.95 -32.62
N ARG A 36 -1.74 -16.75 -32.91
CA ARG A 36 -0.61 -16.86 -31.99
C ARG A 36 -0.82 -15.96 -30.76
N GLU A 37 -1.14 -14.69 -30.94
CA GLU A 37 -1.54 -13.78 -29.85
C GLU A 37 -2.70 -14.34 -29.00
N ARG A 38 -3.74 -14.89 -29.64
CA ARG A 38 -4.92 -15.43 -28.94
C ARG A 38 -4.67 -16.78 -28.27
N ILE A 39 -3.71 -17.56 -28.77
CA ILE A 39 -3.28 -18.82 -28.17
C ILE A 39 -2.44 -18.54 -26.91
N PHE A 40 -1.48 -17.61 -26.98
CA PHE A 40 -0.66 -17.20 -25.84
C PHE A 40 -1.45 -16.48 -24.72
N GLN A 41 -2.66 -16.02 -25.00
CA GLN A 41 -3.61 -15.51 -23.99
C GLN A 41 -4.35 -16.61 -23.20
N SER A 42 -4.12 -17.90 -23.49
CA SER A 42 -4.77 -19.03 -22.80
C SER A 42 -3.82 -19.73 -21.82
N PRO A 43 -4.03 -19.63 -20.48
CA PRO A 43 -3.10 -20.16 -19.47
C PRO A 43 -2.80 -21.66 -19.61
N GLY A 44 -3.80 -22.46 -20.01
CA GLY A 44 -3.63 -23.91 -20.19
C GLY A 44 -2.76 -24.30 -21.38
N VAL A 45 -2.72 -23.47 -22.44
CA VAL A 45 -1.87 -23.75 -23.61
C VAL A 45 -0.42 -23.40 -23.31
N ASN A 46 -0.17 -22.27 -22.64
CA ASN A 46 1.17 -21.84 -22.24
C ASN A 46 1.88 -22.91 -21.39
N ARG A 47 1.18 -23.53 -20.43
CA ARG A 47 1.73 -24.61 -19.60
C ARG A 47 2.10 -25.85 -20.41
N THR A 48 1.25 -26.22 -21.37
CA THR A 48 1.50 -27.41 -22.20
C THR A 48 2.64 -27.17 -23.18
N LEU A 49 2.72 -25.96 -23.75
CA LEU A 49 3.78 -25.53 -24.64
C LEU A 49 5.13 -25.43 -23.92
N PHE A 50 5.16 -24.92 -22.68
CA PHE A 50 6.35 -24.87 -21.83
C PHE A 50 6.99 -26.25 -21.66
N HIS A 51 6.23 -27.24 -21.15
CA HIS A 51 6.75 -28.59 -20.92
C HIS A 51 7.14 -29.29 -22.23
N ILE A 52 6.38 -29.12 -23.32
CA ILE A 52 6.77 -29.69 -24.64
C ILE A 52 8.06 -29.05 -25.18
N THR A 53 8.29 -27.77 -24.91
CA THR A 53 9.52 -27.09 -25.34
C THR A 53 10.74 -27.67 -24.62
N LEU A 54 10.65 -27.88 -23.30
CA LEU A 54 11.70 -28.53 -22.52
C LEU A 54 11.91 -30.00 -22.89
N ASP A 55 10.84 -30.82 -22.87
CA ASP A 55 10.93 -32.27 -23.04
C ASP A 55 11.23 -32.73 -24.47
N LYS A 56 10.93 -31.90 -25.50
CA LYS A 56 10.94 -32.34 -26.90
C LYS A 56 11.56 -31.36 -27.90
N CYS A 57 11.39 -30.04 -27.75
CA CYS A 57 11.92 -29.10 -28.74
C CYS A 57 13.45 -29.16 -28.81
N PHE A 58 14.13 -29.06 -27.66
CA PHE A 58 15.60 -29.12 -27.57
C PHE A 58 16.22 -30.44 -28.04
N LEU A 59 15.42 -31.51 -28.20
CA LEU A 59 15.86 -32.80 -28.74
C LEU A 59 15.66 -32.92 -30.27
N ALA A 60 14.90 -32.01 -30.90
CA ALA A 60 14.39 -32.20 -32.26
C ALA A 60 14.62 -31.02 -33.22
N LEU A 61 14.84 -29.80 -32.72
CA LEU A 61 14.96 -28.56 -33.51
C LEU A 61 16.26 -27.81 -33.20
N SER A 62 16.50 -26.69 -33.91
CA SER A 62 17.62 -25.81 -33.59
C SER A 62 17.43 -25.22 -32.18
N ALA A 63 18.51 -25.12 -31.41
CA ALA A 63 18.43 -24.64 -30.04
C ALA A 63 17.94 -23.18 -29.92
N LEU A 64 18.05 -22.39 -30.99
CA LEU A 64 17.59 -20.99 -31.01
C LEU A 64 16.07 -20.89 -31.11
N ASP A 65 15.43 -21.64 -32.01
CA ASP A 65 13.97 -21.64 -32.17
C ASP A 65 13.25 -22.05 -30.87
N CYS A 66 13.82 -23.03 -30.15
CA CYS A 66 13.31 -23.47 -28.86
C CYS A 66 13.47 -22.43 -27.75
N VAL A 67 14.56 -21.64 -27.78
CA VAL A 67 14.78 -20.54 -26.83
C VAL A 67 13.82 -19.38 -27.09
N ASP A 68 13.48 -19.08 -28.34
CA ASP A 68 12.48 -18.04 -28.67
C ASP A 68 11.07 -18.43 -28.21
N ILE A 69 10.67 -19.69 -28.38
CA ILE A 69 9.40 -20.21 -27.83
C ILE A 69 9.39 -20.13 -26.30
N LEU A 70 10.48 -20.58 -25.65
CA LEU A 70 10.60 -20.57 -24.20
C LEU A 70 10.59 -19.13 -23.64
N SER A 71 11.25 -18.20 -24.33
CA SER A 71 11.26 -16.76 -24.03
C SER A 71 9.86 -16.16 -24.03
N GLN A 72 9.07 -16.43 -25.07
CA GLN A 72 7.68 -15.93 -25.17
C GLN A 72 6.80 -16.49 -24.06
N VAL A 73 6.90 -17.79 -23.76
CA VAL A 73 6.08 -18.43 -22.71
C VAL A 73 6.47 -17.94 -21.31
N LEU A 74 7.77 -17.83 -21.00
CA LEU A 74 8.25 -17.34 -19.72
C LEU A 74 7.94 -15.85 -19.50
N ARG A 75 7.96 -15.01 -20.56
CA ARG A 75 7.57 -13.60 -20.44
C ARG A 75 6.10 -13.40 -20.05
N VAL A 76 5.22 -14.39 -20.31
CA VAL A 76 3.80 -14.36 -19.91
C VAL A 76 3.57 -14.88 -18.48
N SER A 77 4.28 -15.94 -18.04
CA SER A 77 4.12 -16.47 -16.67
C SER A 77 5.37 -17.15 -16.09
N ALA A 78 6.45 -16.39 -15.90
CA ALA A 78 7.72 -16.91 -15.38
C ALA A 78 7.61 -17.59 -14.01
N VAL A 79 6.84 -16.99 -13.09
CA VAL A 79 6.73 -17.42 -11.68
C VAL A 79 6.19 -18.85 -11.57
N ASN A 80 5.23 -19.18 -12.44
CA ASN A 80 4.46 -20.42 -12.43
C ASN A 80 5.20 -21.57 -13.15
N TYR A 81 6.27 -21.25 -13.90
CA TYR A 81 7.03 -22.22 -14.71
C TYR A 81 8.48 -22.39 -14.22
N LEU A 82 9.12 -21.36 -13.67
CA LEU A 82 10.47 -21.43 -13.10
C LEU A 82 10.40 -21.80 -11.62
N GLN A 83 10.06 -23.05 -11.35
CA GLN A 83 10.15 -23.65 -10.02
C GLN A 83 11.46 -24.48 -9.90
N PRO A 84 12.05 -24.66 -8.70
CA PRO A 84 13.35 -25.30 -8.54
C PRO A 84 13.42 -26.75 -9.09
N ASP A 85 12.32 -27.50 -9.03
CA ASP A 85 12.18 -28.84 -9.59
C ASP A 85 12.23 -28.85 -11.13
N VAL A 86 11.66 -27.81 -11.77
CA VAL A 86 11.69 -27.63 -13.23
C VAL A 86 13.07 -27.17 -13.71
N ILE A 87 13.80 -26.38 -12.91
CA ILE A 87 15.15 -25.93 -13.28
C ILE A 87 16.12 -27.11 -13.43
N GLY A 88 15.97 -28.14 -12.60
CA GLY A 88 16.71 -29.41 -12.75
C GLY A 88 16.42 -30.17 -14.05
N SER A 89 15.35 -29.82 -14.79
CA SER A 89 15.04 -30.36 -16.12
C SER A 89 15.43 -29.46 -17.30
N LEU A 90 16.10 -28.31 -17.05
CA LEU A 90 16.66 -27.51 -18.15
C LEU A 90 17.71 -28.33 -18.93
N PRO A 91 17.90 -28.05 -20.25
CA PRO A 91 18.93 -28.72 -21.04
C PRO A 91 20.33 -28.56 -20.42
N ASN A 92 21.11 -29.64 -20.41
CA ASN A 92 22.50 -29.68 -19.90
C ASN A 92 23.57 -29.68 -21.02
N VAL A 93 23.13 -29.57 -22.28
CA VAL A 93 23.95 -29.26 -23.46
C VAL A 93 23.16 -28.29 -24.35
N LEU A 94 23.76 -27.17 -24.73
CA LEU A 94 23.21 -26.14 -25.61
C LEU A 94 24.32 -25.57 -26.51
N MET A 95 23.94 -24.96 -27.64
CA MET A 95 24.83 -24.09 -28.42
C MET A 95 25.04 -22.76 -27.69
N GLU A 96 26.20 -22.12 -27.90
CA GLU A 96 26.60 -20.91 -27.15
C GLU A 96 25.58 -19.77 -27.30
N ASP A 97 25.13 -19.46 -28.53
CA ASP A 97 24.12 -18.42 -28.78
C ASP A 97 22.78 -18.73 -28.09
N ALA A 98 22.36 -20.00 -28.07
CA ALA A 98 21.12 -20.42 -27.40
C ALA A 98 21.23 -20.28 -25.88
N PHE A 99 22.39 -20.64 -25.30
CA PHE A 99 22.68 -20.40 -23.88
C PHE A 99 22.69 -18.91 -23.53
N ARG A 100 23.33 -18.07 -24.35
CA ARG A 100 23.39 -16.60 -24.17
C ARG A 100 22.02 -15.94 -24.26
N ASN A 101 21.20 -16.34 -25.23
CA ASN A 101 19.83 -15.84 -25.36
C ASN A 101 18.96 -16.27 -24.16
N LEU A 102 19.05 -17.53 -23.72
CA LEU A 102 18.29 -18.02 -22.57
C LEU A 102 18.73 -17.36 -21.24
N SER A 103 20.03 -17.14 -21.06
CA SER A 103 20.59 -16.37 -19.94
C SER A 103 20.07 -14.93 -19.91
N THR A 104 19.89 -14.32 -21.08
CA THR A 104 19.29 -12.98 -21.21
C THR A 104 17.82 -12.98 -20.77
N VAL A 105 17.04 -14.00 -21.14
CA VAL A 105 15.66 -14.19 -20.65
C VAL A 105 15.64 -14.36 -19.14
N PHE A 106 16.53 -15.15 -18.54
CA PHE A 106 16.59 -15.32 -17.09
C PHE A 106 17.00 -14.04 -16.34
N LYS A 107 17.79 -13.16 -16.96
CA LYS A 107 18.10 -11.82 -16.44
C LYS A 107 16.88 -10.89 -16.45
N ASP A 108 16.11 -10.88 -17.54
CA ASP A 108 14.84 -10.11 -17.65
C ASP A 108 13.78 -10.53 -16.61
N LEU A 109 13.88 -11.76 -16.08
CA LEU A 109 12.89 -12.37 -15.20
C LEU A 109 13.29 -12.43 -13.72
N TYR A 110 14.50 -11.97 -13.38
CA TYR A 110 15.05 -12.10 -12.01
C TYR A 110 14.10 -11.55 -10.92
N ASP A 111 13.60 -10.33 -11.06
CA ASP A 111 12.68 -9.72 -10.06
C ASP A 111 11.27 -10.33 -10.04
N LYS A 112 10.97 -11.31 -10.90
CA LYS A 112 9.71 -12.06 -10.92
C LYS A 112 9.84 -13.45 -10.28
N THR A 113 11.05 -13.92 -9.99
CA THR A 113 11.30 -15.26 -9.43
C THR A 113 11.63 -15.19 -7.92
N SER A 114 11.46 -16.30 -7.20
CA SER A 114 11.82 -16.41 -5.77
C SER A 114 13.33 -16.54 -5.58
N ALA A 115 13.84 -16.28 -4.37
CA ALA A 115 15.27 -16.41 -4.06
C ALA A 115 15.78 -17.85 -4.33
N ASN A 116 14.98 -18.85 -3.99
CA ASN A 116 15.24 -20.26 -4.27
C ASN A 116 15.35 -20.57 -5.78
N THR A 117 14.44 -20.01 -6.59
CA THR A 117 14.49 -20.14 -8.06
C THR A 117 15.70 -19.40 -8.64
N GLN A 118 16.04 -18.21 -8.13
CA GLN A 118 17.22 -17.45 -8.58
C GLN A 118 18.52 -18.22 -8.34
N ARG A 119 18.68 -18.81 -7.15
CA ARG A 119 19.82 -19.65 -6.80
C ARG A 119 19.97 -20.84 -7.76
N ALA A 120 18.88 -21.57 -8.01
CA ALA A 120 18.91 -22.73 -8.91
C ALA A 120 19.23 -22.35 -10.37
N LEU A 121 18.75 -21.19 -10.87
CA LEU A 121 19.13 -20.67 -12.19
C LEU A 121 20.60 -20.28 -12.25
N TYR A 122 21.15 -19.65 -11.20
CA TYR A 122 22.58 -19.39 -11.09
C TYR A 122 23.39 -20.69 -11.13
N ASP A 123 23.01 -21.72 -10.38
CA ASP A 123 23.75 -22.99 -10.34
C ASP A 123 23.75 -23.70 -11.71
N TRP A 124 22.66 -23.60 -12.48
CA TRP A 124 22.60 -24.05 -13.88
C TRP A 124 23.51 -23.22 -14.81
N MET A 125 23.48 -21.88 -14.72
CA MET A 125 24.36 -21.02 -15.53
C MET A 125 25.85 -21.26 -15.21
N ASN A 126 26.18 -21.40 -13.92
CA ASN A 126 27.51 -21.70 -13.41
C ASN A 126 28.04 -23.05 -13.95
N PHE A 127 27.22 -24.10 -13.96
CA PHE A 127 27.59 -25.40 -14.55
C PHE A 127 28.03 -25.30 -16.02
N TYR A 128 27.35 -24.45 -16.81
CA TYR A 128 27.73 -24.22 -18.21
C TYR A 128 29.03 -23.45 -18.36
N LEU A 129 29.16 -22.31 -17.67
CA LEU A 129 30.31 -21.41 -17.78
C LEU A 129 31.61 -22.07 -17.26
N TYR A 130 31.52 -22.85 -16.19
CA TYR A 130 32.66 -23.61 -15.66
C TYR A 130 33.15 -24.70 -16.64
N LYS A 131 32.22 -25.36 -17.34
CA LYS A 131 32.53 -26.49 -18.24
C LYS A 131 33.33 -26.08 -19.49
N THR A 132 33.27 -24.81 -19.89
CA THR A 132 33.99 -24.28 -21.06
C THR A 132 35.44 -23.87 -20.79
N GLU A 133 35.85 -23.65 -19.53
CA GLU A 133 37.15 -23.05 -19.17
C GLU A 133 38.06 -23.95 -18.32
N PHE A 134 38.07 -25.27 -18.58
CA PHE A 134 38.81 -26.25 -17.77
C PHE A 134 40.35 -26.04 -17.79
N ASN A 135 40.87 -25.28 -16.81
CA ASN A 135 42.28 -25.15 -16.46
C ASN A 135 42.41 -24.91 -14.94
N GLU A 136 43.00 -25.85 -14.21
CA GLU A 136 42.97 -25.93 -12.73
C GLU A 136 43.70 -24.80 -11.96
N SER A 137 44.27 -23.80 -12.64
CA SER A 137 45.11 -22.76 -12.04
C SER A 137 44.63 -21.32 -12.25
N THR A 138 43.56 -21.11 -13.03
CA THR A 138 42.97 -19.79 -13.32
C THR A 138 41.49 -19.79 -12.95
N SER A 139 40.99 -18.72 -12.32
CA SER A 139 39.54 -18.58 -12.13
C SER A 139 38.82 -18.56 -13.46
N TRP A 140 37.75 -19.33 -13.58
CA TRP A 140 36.83 -19.36 -14.71
C TRP A 140 36.00 -18.06 -14.84
N VAL A 141 36.08 -17.15 -13.86
CA VAL A 141 35.29 -15.91 -13.88
C VAL A 141 36.03 -14.84 -14.69
N SER A 142 35.75 -14.82 -16.00
CA SER A 142 36.16 -13.77 -16.93
C SER A 142 35.19 -12.58 -16.94
N ALA A 143 35.58 -11.46 -17.58
CA ALA A 143 34.71 -10.31 -17.77
C ALA A 143 33.43 -10.67 -18.56
N GLU A 144 33.57 -11.55 -19.55
CA GLU A 144 32.48 -12.07 -20.36
C GLU A 144 31.50 -12.89 -19.50
N ASN A 145 32.01 -13.75 -18.63
CA ASN A 145 31.19 -14.58 -17.75
C ASN A 145 30.43 -13.72 -16.73
N LEU A 146 31.02 -12.62 -16.24
CA LEU A 146 30.31 -11.62 -15.44
C LEU A 146 29.18 -10.94 -16.22
N TRP A 147 29.39 -10.52 -17.48
CA TRP A 147 28.31 -9.94 -18.30
C TRP A 147 27.18 -10.94 -18.60
N ILE A 148 27.50 -12.21 -18.82
CA ILE A 148 26.52 -13.29 -19.01
C ILE A 148 25.70 -13.50 -17.74
N LEU A 149 26.33 -13.60 -16.56
CA LEU A 149 25.64 -13.73 -15.27
C LEU A 149 24.73 -12.54 -14.97
N GLY A 150 25.12 -11.32 -15.35
CA GLY A 150 24.33 -10.14 -15.03
C GLY A 150 24.16 -9.98 -13.52
N ARG A 151 22.92 -9.86 -13.05
CA ARG A 151 22.61 -9.79 -11.62
C ARG A 151 22.92 -11.08 -10.85
N TYR A 152 22.87 -12.26 -11.49
CA TYR A 152 23.17 -13.54 -10.81
C TYR A 152 24.60 -13.62 -10.25
N MET A 153 25.48 -12.65 -10.57
CA MET A 153 26.77 -12.47 -9.90
C MET A 153 26.68 -12.32 -8.36
N VAL A 154 25.54 -11.93 -7.80
CA VAL A 154 25.31 -11.89 -6.33
C VAL A 154 25.32 -13.27 -5.67
N HIS A 155 25.27 -14.36 -6.45
CA HIS A 155 25.34 -15.74 -5.96
C HIS A 155 26.75 -16.37 -6.09
N LEU A 156 27.72 -15.63 -6.64
CA LEU A 156 29.12 -16.09 -6.74
C LEU A 156 29.70 -16.36 -5.34
N PRO A 157 30.41 -17.48 -5.13
CA PRO A 157 31.15 -17.70 -3.90
C PRO A 157 32.23 -16.62 -3.70
N LEU A 158 32.37 -16.15 -2.46
CA LEU A 158 33.39 -15.17 -2.06
C LEU A 158 34.79 -15.56 -2.54
N GLU A 159 35.14 -16.84 -2.41
CA GLU A 159 36.42 -17.40 -2.85
C GLU A 159 36.67 -17.25 -4.35
N GLU A 160 35.63 -17.35 -5.19
CA GLU A 160 35.77 -17.21 -6.64
C GLU A 160 35.96 -15.74 -7.04
N ILE A 161 35.27 -14.80 -6.37
CA ILE A 161 35.44 -13.36 -6.58
C ILE A 161 36.90 -12.95 -6.34
N LEU A 162 37.51 -13.45 -5.26
CA LEU A 162 38.90 -13.16 -4.90
C LEU A 162 39.92 -13.77 -5.89
N LYS A 163 39.54 -14.83 -6.62
CA LYS A 163 40.39 -15.48 -7.64
C LYS A 163 40.30 -14.84 -9.04
N ILE A 164 39.27 -14.03 -9.35
CA ILE A 164 39.11 -13.32 -10.65
C ILE A 164 40.43 -12.68 -11.07
N SER A 165 40.90 -12.84 -12.31
CA SER A 165 42.20 -12.25 -12.69
C SER A 165 42.16 -10.71 -12.70
N LEU A 166 43.29 -10.07 -12.39
CA LEU A 166 43.35 -8.59 -12.36
C LEU A 166 43.13 -7.95 -13.73
N SER A 167 43.43 -8.65 -14.83
CA SER A 167 43.11 -8.19 -16.19
C SER A 167 41.62 -8.31 -16.50
N GLU A 168 40.96 -9.40 -16.07
CA GLU A 168 39.53 -9.63 -16.33
C GLU A 168 38.64 -8.66 -15.53
N ILE A 169 38.89 -8.47 -14.23
CA ILE A 169 38.11 -7.50 -13.44
C ILE A 169 38.29 -6.06 -13.96
N ARG A 170 39.50 -5.73 -14.44
CA ARG A 170 39.80 -4.45 -15.07
C ARG A 170 39.05 -4.28 -16.38
N LEU A 171 38.99 -5.34 -17.20
CA LEU A 171 38.26 -5.35 -18.45
C LEU A 171 36.76 -5.13 -18.17
N PHE A 172 36.18 -5.87 -17.22
CA PHE A 172 34.79 -5.72 -16.79
C PHE A 172 34.44 -4.26 -16.43
N ILE A 173 35.13 -3.65 -15.46
CA ILE A 173 34.88 -2.27 -15.01
C ILE A 173 35.23 -1.20 -16.07
N SER A 174 35.99 -1.54 -17.12
CA SER A 174 36.36 -0.58 -18.16
C SER A 174 35.21 -0.16 -19.08
N TYR A 175 34.14 -0.97 -19.18
CA TYR A 175 32.99 -0.73 -20.06
C TYR A 175 31.77 -0.20 -19.32
N ASP A 176 31.05 0.75 -19.94
CA ASP A 176 29.85 1.37 -19.36
C ASP A 176 28.70 0.39 -19.07
N ASN A 177 28.70 -0.80 -19.70
CA ASN A 177 27.76 -1.87 -19.41
C ASN A 177 27.92 -2.46 -18.00
N ALA A 178 29.14 -2.44 -17.42
CA ALA A 178 29.33 -2.91 -16.04
C ALA A 178 28.61 -2.00 -15.03
N THR A 179 28.60 -0.68 -15.26
CA THR A 179 27.85 0.26 -14.41
C THR A 179 26.37 -0.10 -14.38
N LYS A 180 25.73 -0.31 -15.55
CA LYS A 180 24.31 -0.68 -15.65
C LYS A 180 24.01 -2.00 -14.95
N GLN A 181 24.92 -2.97 -15.01
CA GLN A 181 24.77 -4.26 -14.34
C GLN A 181 24.94 -4.12 -12.82
N LEU A 182 25.92 -3.35 -12.37
CA LEU A 182 26.17 -3.07 -10.95
C LEU A 182 25.11 -2.12 -10.35
N ASP A 183 24.37 -1.36 -11.15
CA ASP A 183 23.19 -0.62 -10.70
C ASP A 183 21.97 -1.55 -10.48
N MET A 184 22.03 -2.84 -10.84
CA MET A 184 20.93 -3.81 -10.67
C MET A 184 21.11 -4.81 -9.50
N VAL A 185 22.27 -4.85 -8.85
CA VAL A 185 22.58 -5.83 -7.78
C VAL A 185 22.04 -5.42 -6.40
N TYR A 186 20.74 -5.11 -6.33
CA TYR A 186 20.04 -4.61 -5.13
C TYR A 186 20.11 -5.53 -3.89
N ASP A 187 20.50 -6.79 -4.08
CA ASP A 187 20.57 -7.90 -3.12
C ASP A 187 22.00 -8.38 -2.85
N ILE A 188 23.02 -7.65 -3.30
CA ILE A 188 24.41 -7.94 -2.94
C ILE A 188 24.63 -7.78 -1.42
N THR A 189 25.39 -8.71 -0.82
CA THR A 189 25.76 -8.63 0.60
C THR A 189 27.04 -7.79 0.77
N PRO A 190 27.29 -7.22 1.97
CA PRO A 190 28.50 -6.45 2.24
C PRO A 190 29.78 -7.23 1.91
N GLU A 191 29.84 -8.51 2.26
CA GLU A 191 31.02 -9.36 2.09
C GLU A 191 31.38 -9.54 0.61
N LEU A 192 30.37 -9.78 -0.23
CA LEU A 192 30.56 -9.91 -1.68
C LEU A 192 30.91 -8.57 -2.32
N ALA A 193 30.28 -7.48 -1.88
CA ALA A 193 30.58 -6.13 -2.35
C ALA A 193 32.03 -5.72 -2.04
N GLN A 194 32.50 -5.99 -0.81
CA GLN A 194 33.89 -5.77 -0.40
C GLN A 194 34.87 -6.56 -1.27
N ALA A 195 34.64 -7.85 -1.49
CA ALA A 195 35.53 -8.66 -2.34
C ALA A 195 35.63 -8.14 -3.78
N PHE A 196 34.53 -7.63 -4.36
CA PHE A 196 34.59 -6.94 -5.65
C PHE A 196 35.38 -5.63 -5.56
N LEU A 197 35.13 -4.77 -4.57
CA LEU A 197 35.85 -3.50 -4.37
C LEU A 197 37.36 -3.71 -4.21
N GLU A 198 37.79 -4.65 -3.36
CA GLU A 198 39.19 -5.04 -3.16
C GLU A 198 39.85 -5.49 -4.47
N ARG A 199 39.14 -6.29 -5.28
CA ARG A 199 39.66 -6.82 -6.54
C ARG A 199 39.76 -5.74 -7.62
N ILE A 200 38.81 -4.82 -7.67
CA ILE A 200 38.84 -3.65 -8.57
C ILE A 200 39.99 -2.72 -8.20
N ASN A 201 40.14 -2.39 -6.92
CA ASN A 201 41.26 -1.58 -6.40
C ASN A 201 42.63 -2.21 -6.77
N SER A 202 42.77 -3.53 -6.53
CA SER A 202 43.97 -4.30 -6.87
C SER A 202 44.31 -4.34 -8.36
N SER A 203 43.35 -4.04 -9.25
CA SER A 203 43.54 -4.05 -10.71
C SER A 203 44.20 -2.79 -11.29
N GLY A 204 44.47 -1.80 -10.42
CA GLY A 204 45.09 -0.53 -10.78
C GLY A 204 44.12 0.57 -11.20
N PHE A 205 42.84 0.45 -10.86
CA PHE A 205 41.90 1.57 -10.89
C PHE A 205 42.12 2.47 -9.67
N ASP A 206 42.22 3.78 -9.88
CA ASP A 206 42.18 4.75 -8.77
C ASP A 206 40.73 4.85 -8.26
N MET A 207 40.47 4.24 -7.10
CA MET A 207 39.15 4.22 -6.44
C MET A 207 38.70 5.60 -5.93
N ARG A 208 39.56 6.63 -5.98
CA ARG A 208 39.23 8.03 -5.63
C ARG A 208 38.87 8.86 -6.85
N ASN A 209 39.15 8.37 -8.06
CA ASN A 209 38.81 9.06 -9.29
C ASN A 209 37.29 9.05 -9.52
N THR A 210 36.70 10.21 -9.80
CA THR A 210 35.26 10.38 -10.03
C THR A 210 34.72 9.47 -11.15
N SER A 211 35.51 9.18 -12.19
CA SER A 211 35.12 8.27 -13.26
C SER A 211 35.08 6.80 -12.80
N THR A 212 35.98 6.38 -11.91
CA THR A 212 35.93 5.07 -11.25
C THR A 212 34.69 4.98 -10.37
N ILE A 213 34.47 5.98 -9.50
CA ILE A 213 33.35 6.05 -8.56
C ILE A 213 32.00 5.93 -9.29
N TYR A 214 31.83 6.60 -10.43
CA TYR A 214 30.65 6.45 -11.27
C TYR A 214 30.43 5.01 -11.77
N ARG A 215 31.51 4.31 -12.15
CA ARG A 215 31.46 2.95 -12.73
C ARG A 215 31.13 1.83 -11.74
N LEU A 216 31.30 2.08 -10.44
CA LEU A 216 31.10 1.08 -9.38
C LEU A 216 29.64 0.65 -9.18
N GLY A 217 28.67 1.30 -9.81
CA GLY A 217 27.24 0.97 -9.65
C GLY A 217 26.83 1.06 -8.17
N LEU A 218 26.11 0.05 -7.66
CA LEU A 218 25.73 -0.07 -6.23
C LEU A 218 26.90 -0.44 -5.30
N LEU A 219 28.09 -0.81 -5.80
CA LEU A 219 29.24 -1.10 -4.93
C LEU A 219 29.69 0.14 -4.14
N VAL A 220 29.37 1.35 -4.60
CA VAL A 220 29.61 2.61 -3.85
C VAL A 220 28.95 2.62 -2.46
N CYS A 221 27.89 1.83 -2.26
CA CYS A 221 27.16 1.75 -1.01
C CYS A 221 27.94 1.03 0.11
N PHE A 222 29.02 0.35 -0.24
CA PHE A 222 29.89 -0.41 0.65
C PHE A 222 31.34 0.12 0.64
N TYR A 223 31.56 1.34 0.14
CA TYR A 223 32.89 1.93 -0.02
C TYR A 223 33.60 2.15 1.33
N ASP A 224 34.84 1.65 1.46
CA ASP A 224 35.64 1.64 2.69
C ASP A 224 36.87 2.56 2.67
N GLY A 225 37.35 2.96 1.50
CA GLY A 225 38.57 3.75 1.26
C GLY A 225 38.54 5.22 1.72
N MET A 226 38.04 5.50 2.93
CA MET A 226 37.83 6.85 3.47
C MET A 226 39.12 7.58 3.92
N GLU A 227 40.24 6.88 4.09
CA GLU A 227 41.48 7.46 4.62
C GLU A 227 42.05 8.56 3.71
N GLN A 228 42.33 9.74 4.25
CA GLN A 228 42.89 10.89 3.50
C GLN A 228 42.03 11.28 2.28
N MET A 229 40.71 11.13 2.35
CA MET A 229 39.78 11.52 1.28
C MET A 229 39.60 13.04 1.22
N ASP A 230 39.62 13.61 0.02
CA ASP A 230 39.31 15.02 -0.22
C ASP A 230 37.79 15.28 -0.24
N ALA A 231 37.37 16.48 0.18
CA ALA A 231 35.96 16.86 0.28
C ALA A 231 35.22 16.83 -1.08
N ALA A 232 35.90 17.07 -2.21
CA ALA A 232 35.28 16.94 -3.54
C ALA A 232 35.03 15.47 -3.93
N VAL A 233 35.92 14.56 -3.53
CA VAL A 233 35.74 13.11 -3.72
C VAL A 233 34.60 12.60 -2.84
N ALA A 234 34.51 13.08 -1.60
CA ALA A 234 33.40 12.75 -0.71
C ALA A 234 32.03 13.19 -1.29
N ARG A 235 31.93 14.40 -1.85
CA ARG A 235 30.70 14.86 -2.55
C ARG A 235 30.36 14.01 -3.77
N ALA A 236 31.37 13.61 -4.56
CA ALA A 236 31.17 12.72 -5.71
C ALA A 236 30.66 11.33 -5.30
N LEU A 237 31.17 10.77 -4.19
CA LEU A 237 30.66 9.53 -3.60
C LEU A 237 29.21 9.70 -3.10
N LEU A 238 28.94 10.74 -2.29
CA LEU A 238 27.58 11.03 -1.81
C LEU A 238 26.57 11.16 -2.97
N HIS A 239 26.96 11.79 -4.07
CA HIS A 239 26.12 11.87 -5.27
C HIS A 239 25.86 10.51 -5.92
N GLN A 240 26.86 9.63 -6.01
CA GLN A 240 26.62 8.25 -6.47
C GLN A 240 25.77 7.44 -5.48
N MET A 241 25.87 7.70 -4.17
CA MET A 241 25.13 6.96 -3.15
C MET A 241 23.61 7.25 -3.10
N ILE A 242 23.08 8.15 -3.94
CA ILE A 242 21.62 8.29 -4.13
C ILE A 242 20.99 6.93 -4.50
N LYS A 243 21.68 6.14 -5.32
CA LYS A 243 21.18 4.83 -5.78
C LYS A 243 21.11 3.77 -4.68
N CYS A 244 21.81 3.95 -3.55
CA CYS A 244 21.80 2.99 -2.43
C CYS A 244 20.42 2.80 -1.78
N ASN A 245 19.50 3.74 -2.01
CA ASN A 245 18.10 3.65 -1.60
C ASN A 245 17.37 2.48 -2.30
N GLN A 246 17.96 1.88 -3.34
CA GLN A 246 17.44 0.70 -4.04
C GLN A 246 17.85 -0.65 -3.39
N LEU A 247 18.78 -0.67 -2.44
CA LEU A 247 19.23 -1.90 -1.78
C LEU A 247 18.12 -2.52 -0.91
N LYS A 248 17.95 -3.84 -1.02
CA LYS A 248 16.97 -4.65 -0.26
C LYS A 248 17.34 -4.83 1.23
N GLY A 249 18.47 -4.30 1.69
CA GLY A 249 18.96 -4.40 3.06
C GLY A 249 20.09 -3.40 3.37
N PHE A 250 20.71 -3.53 4.55
CA PHE A 250 21.92 -2.79 4.97
C PHE A 250 21.80 -1.24 4.97
N GLN A 251 20.58 -0.72 5.04
CA GLN A 251 20.34 0.73 5.01
C GLN A 251 20.99 1.47 6.19
N ALA A 252 21.16 0.83 7.35
CA ALA A 252 21.86 1.42 8.48
C ALA A 252 23.36 1.63 8.19
N GLU A 253 24.04 0.64 7.60
CA GLU A 253 25.42 0.73 7.13
C GLU A 253 25.59 1.83 6.07
N VAL A 254 24.65 1.92 5.12
CA VAL A 254 24.63 2.99 4.11
C VAL A 254 24.47 4.36 4.76
N GLN A 255 23.56 4.52 5.72
CA GLN A 255 23.35 5.80 6.42
C GLN A 255 24.54 6.17 7.32
N LYS A 256 25.22 5.18 7.90
CA LYS A 256 26.48 5.37 8.62
C LYS A 256 27.55 5.91 7.67
N LEU A 257 27.77 5.26 6.52
CA LEU A 257 28.74 5.69 5.50
C LEU A 257 28.41 7.08 4.96
N LYS A 258 27.13 7.37 4.64
CA LYS A 258 26.67 8.73 4.26
C LYS A 258 27.02 9.76 5.34
N SER A 259 26.83 9.44 6.63
CA SER A 259 27.17 10.37 7.71
C SER A 259 28.69 10.62 7.88
N GLN A 260 29.52 9.59 7.64
CA GLN A 260 30.97 9.74 7.65
C GLN A 260 31.46 10.59 6.46
N LEU A 261 30.94 10.32 5.26
CA LEU A 261 31.25 11.09 4.05
C LEU A 261 30.73 12.54 4.13
N LEU A 262 29.57 12.78 4.75
CA LEU A 262 29.03 14.12 5.00
C LEU A 262 29.99 14.95 5.85
N ASN A 263 30.53 14.38 6.94
CA ASN A 263 31.54 15.04 7.78
C ASN A 263 32.83 15.39 7.00
N ILE A 264 33.23 14.58 6.01
CA ILE A 264 34.38 14.86 5.14
C ILE A 264 34.04 15.93 4.09
N ALA A 265 32.87 15.84 3.45
CA ALA A 265 32.39 16.77 2.43
C ALA A 265 32.23 18.21 2.94
N MET A 266 31.98 18.38 4.24
CA MET A 266 31.86 19.66 4.94
C MET A 266 33.20 20.23 5.46
N GLN A 267 34.33 19.51 5.33
CA GLN A 267 35.61 20.03 5.79
C GLN A 267 36.00 21.32 5.03
N ASN A 268 36.42 22.34 5.78
CA ASN A 268 36.86 23.65 5.29
C ASN A 268 35.81 24.47 4.51
N GLN A 269 34.52 24.14 4.59
CA GLN A 269 33.42 24.90 3.97
C GLN A 269 32.23 25.05 4.93
N THR A 270 31.33 26.00 4.68
CA THR A 270 30.11 26.11 5.50
C THR A 270 28.98 25.22 4.96
N LEU A 271 28.00 24.89 5.80
CA LEU A 271 26.82 24.16 5.36
C LEU A 271 26.01 24.96 4.32
N ASN A 272 26.00 26.30 4.40
CA ASN A 272 25.36 27.18 3.42
C ASN A 272 25.97 27.04 2.02
N ASP A 273 27.30 26.97 1.93
CA ASP A 273 28.00 26.86 0.63
C ASP A 273 27.88 25.46 0.01
N THR A 274 27.80 24.43 0.87
CA THR A 274 27.85 23.02 0.44
C THR A 274 26.49 22.42 0.13
N LEU A 275 25.39 22.95 0.67
CA LEU A 275 24.06 22.31 0.66
C LEU A 275 23.64 21.74 -0.70
N GLY A 276 23.77 22.51 -1.78
CA GLY A 276 23.41 22.10 -3.14
C GLY A 276 24.26 20.98 -3.74
N SER A 277 25.38 20.61 -3.11
CA SER A 277 26.31 19.56 -3.55
C SER A 277 26.24 18.26 -2.73
N LEU A 278 25.52 18.26 -1.60
CA LEU A 278 25.44 17.12 -0.67
C LEU A 278 24.49 16.00 -1.13
N SER A 279 23.78 16.19 -2.24
CA SER A 279 22.86 15.20 -2.81
C SER A 279 21.81 14.73 -1.80
N ASP A 280 21.48 13.44 -1.69
CA ASP A 280 20.46 12.95 -0.75
C ASP A 280 20.96 12.79 0.71
N ALA A 281 22.27 12.94 0.95
CA ALA A 281 22.85 12.88 2.30
C ALA A 281 22.41 14.04 3.21
N VAL A 282 21.79 15.09 2.63
CA VAL A 282 21.10 16.16 3.36
C VAL A 282 20.00 15.64 4.30
N VAL A 283 19.39 14.48 4.02
CA VAL A 283 18.43 13.82 4.91
C VAL A 283 19.10 13.34 6.21
N GLY A 284 20.42 13.17 6.20
CA GLY A 284 21.20 12.84 7.40
C GLY A 284 21.49 14.02 8.33
N LEU A 285 21.15 15.26 7.94
CA LEU A 285 21.33 16.47 8.75
C LEU A 285 20.28 16.57 9.85
N THR A 286 20.69 17.01 11.03
CA THR A 286 19.76 17.22 12.15
C THR A 286 18.89 18.46 11.95
N SER A 287 17.74 18.51 12.60
CA SER A 287 16.86 19.70 12.62
C SER A 287 17.61 20.96 13.10
N SER A 288 18.48 20.79 14.09
CA SER A 288 19.39 21.84 14.59
C SER A 288 20.39 22.34 13.52
N GLN A 289 20.95 21.46 12.69
CA GLN A 289 21.80 21.85 11.56
C GLN A 289 21.01 22.58 10.45
N LEU A 290 19.83 22.08 10.09
CA LEU A 290 18.98 22.70 9.07
C LEU A 290 18.46 24.08 9.50
N GLU A 291 18.18 24.28 10.78
CA GLU A 291 17.74 25.59 11.29
C GLU A 291 18.86 26.65 11.21
N SER A 292 20.13 26.23 11.27
CA SER A 292 21.30 27.12 11.10
C SER A 292 21.51 27.64 9.67
N LEU A 293 20.83 27.06 8.67
CA LEU A 293 20.91 27.48 7.28
C LEU A 293 20.32 28.88 7.05
N SER A 294 20.94 29.63 6.14
CA SER A 294 20.35 30.87 5.63
C SER A 294 19.21 30.56 4.62
N PRO A 295 18.16 31.40 4.57
CA PRO A 295 17.12 31.30 3.54
C PRO A 295 17.67 31.30 2.10
N GLU A 296 18.73 32.08 1.86
CA GLU A 296 19.42 32.17 0.57
C GLU A 296 20.11 30.86 0.18
N ALA A 297 20.76 30.16 1.12
CA ALA A 297 21.38 28.86 0.85
C ALA A 297 20.34 27.81 0.45
N VAL A 298 19.19 27.79 1.12
CA VAL A 298 18.08 26.87 0.80
C VAL A 298 17.46 27.21 -0.57
N HIS A 299 17.30 28.51 -0.90
CA HIS A 299 16.85 28.94 -2.22
C HIS A 299 17.84 28.51 -3.33
N ASN A 300 19.13 28.78 -3.17
CA ASN A 300 20.16 28.41 -4.14
C ASN A 300 20.29 26.88 -4.32
N ALA A 301 19.99 26.09 -3.29
CA ALA A 301 20.04 24.63 -3.32
C ALA A 301 18.75 23.95 -3.80
N ILE A 302 17.65 24.69 -4.05
CA ILE A 302 16.30 24.10 -4.23
C ILE A 302 16.22 23.07 -5.36
N ALA A 303 16.97 23.27 -6.44
CA ALA A 303 17.03 22.34 -7.57
C ALA A 303 17.60 20.96 -7.18
N THR A 304 18.57 20.92 -6.24
CA THR A 304 19.09 19.68 -5.66
C THR A 304 18.09 19.09 -4.67
N LEU A 305 17.56 19.91 -3.74
CA LEU A 305 16.66 19.46 -2.67
C LEU A 305 15.35 18.85 -3.21
N ASN A 306 14.85 19.34 -4.35
CA ASN A 306 13.68 18.80 -5.06
C ASN A 306 13.87 17.32 -5.49
N GLN A 307 15.11 16.92 -5.85
CA GLN A 307 15.43 15.54 -6.26
C GLN A 307 15.60 14.58 -5.07
N VAL A 308 15.58 15.09 -3.83
CA VAL A 308 15.81 14.29 -2.62
C VAL A 308 14.49 13.75 -2.08
N SER A 309 14.48 12.44 -1.80
CA SER A 309 13.37 11.72 -1.15
C SER A 309 13.78 11.24 0.24
N GLY A 310 12.80 10.82 1.06
CA GLY A 310 13.04 10.28 2.40
C GLY A 310 13.19 11.32 3.52
N TRP A 311 12.86 12.59 3.26
CA TRP A 311 12.85 13.66 4.26
C TRP A 311 11.97 13.33 5.48
N ALA A 312 12.48 13.63 6.67
CA ALA A 312 11.71 13.62 7.92
C ALA A 312 10.76 14.83 7.98
N LYS A 313 9.62 14.73 8.68
CA LYS A 313 8.59 15.79 8.69
C LYS A 313 9.13 17.12 9.23
N SER A 314 9.95 17.06 10.28
CA SER A 314 10.62 18.23 10.86
C SER A 314 11.54 18.93 9.86
N GLN A 315 12.37 18.17 9.13
CA GLN A 315 13.27 18.69 8.09
C GLN A 315 12.49 19.41 6.98
N VAL A 316 11.39 18.82 6.52
CA VAL A 316 10.52 19.42 5.49
C VAL A 316 9.93 20.74 5.98
N MET A 317 9.45 20.82 7.22
CA MET A 317 8.92 22.07 7.80
C MET A 317 9.99 23.18 7.86
N ILE A 318 11.21 22.84 8.30
CA ILE A 318 12.33 23.79 8.38
C ILE A 318 12.69 24.30 6.99
N LEU A 319 13.02 23.41 6.04
CA LEU A 319 13.48 23.79 4.71
C LEU A 319 12.42 24.58 3.93
N SER A 320 11.15 24.21 4.05
CA SER A 320 10.05 24.94 3.41
C SER A 320 9.87 26.34 3.99
N SER A 321 9.96 26.47 5.31
CA SER A 321 9.92 27.77 5.99
C SER A 321 11.08 28.68 5.53
N LYS A 322 12.31 28.14 5.50
CA LYS A 322 13.51 28.88 5.03
C LYS A 322 13.34 29.32 3.58
N TYR A 323 12.95 28.42 2.66
CA TYR A 323 12.72 28.74 1.24
C TYR A 323 11.68 29.85 1.06
N LEU A 324 10.51 29.72 1.71
CA LEU A 324 9.43 30.72 1.58
C LEU A 324 9.78 32.06 2.22
N SER A 325 10.62 32.09 3.27
CA SER A 325 11.09 33.34 3.89
C SER A 325 11.98 34.17 2.95
N TYR A 326 12.70 33.53 2.03
CA TYR A 326 13.49 34.20 0.99
C TYR A 326 12.58 34.78 -0.11
N GLU A 327 11.64 33.95 -0.60
CA GLU A 327 10.71 34.30 -1.69
C GLU A 327 9.70 35.40 -1.33
N LYS A 328 9.34 35.53 -0.04
CA LYS A 328 8.38 36.48 0.54
C LYS A 328 6.92 36.35 0.06
N VAL A 329 6.69 35.83 -1.14
CA VAL A 329 5.36 35.60 -1.72
C VAL A 329 5.26 34.14 -2.19
N LEU A 330 4.22 33.45 -1.72
CA LEU A 330 3.90 32.11 -2.18
C LEU A 330 3.23 32.20 -3.57
N SER A 331 3.94 31.75 -4.62
CA SER A 331 3.49 31.75 -6.01
C SER A 331 3.46 30.34 -6.61
N PHE A 332 2.73 30.13 -7.72
CA PHE A 332 2.75 28.83 -8.42
C PHE A 332 4.18 28.44 -8.85
N TYR A 333 4.96 29.41 -9.32
CA TYR A 333 6.35 29.19 -9.72
C TYR A 333 7.17 28.66 -8.53
N ASN A 334 7.13 29.33 -7.39
CA ASN A 334 7.91 28.96 -6.21
C ASN A 334 7.53 27.58 -5.70
N VAL A 335 6.22 27.27 -5.62
CA VAL A 335 5.72 25.94 -5.24
C VAL A 335 6.17 24.84 -6.22
N SER A 336 6.21 25.13 -7.53
CA SER A 336 6.66 24.15 -8.53
C SER A 336 8.14 23.76 -8.41
N GLN A 337 8.97 24.58 -7.76
CA GLN A 337 10.39 24.28 -7.53
C GLN A 337 10.63 23.39 -6.31
N MET A 338 9.68 23.25 -5.38
CA MET A 338 9.92 22.66 -4.06
C MET A 338 9.99 21.12 -4.02
N GLY A 339 9.50 20.41 -5.05
CA GLY A 339 9.44 18.95 -5.03
C GLY A 339 8.68 18.43 -3.81
N ALA A 340 9.22 17.42 -3.13
CA ALA A 340 8.65 16.85 -1.91
C ALA A 340 8.48 17.87 -0.76
N LEU A 341 9.27 18.96 -0.74
CA LEU A 341 9.18 20.01 0.29
C LEU A 341 7.84 20.76 0.24
N VAL A 342 7.04 20.65 -0.83
CA VAL A 342 5.69 21.24 -0.88
C VAL A 342 4.79 20.81 0.30
N THR A 343 5.04 19.64 0.88
CA THR A 343 4.33 19.13 2.06
C THR A 343 4.64 19.89 3.36
N GLY A 344 5.67 20.74 3.38
CA GLY A 344 6.00 21.63 4.51
C GLY A 344 5.38 23.03 4.46
N ILE A 345 4.65 23.35 3.39
CA ILE A 345 3.95 24.64 3.26
C ILE A 345 2.75 24.63 4.20
N SER A 346 2.66 25.59 5.14
CA SER A 346 1.58 25.58 6.13
C SER A 346 0.19 25.66 5.50
N THR A 347 -0.80 25.04 6.13
CA THR A 347 -2.21 25.09 5.70
C THR A 347 -2.69 26.54 5.54
N GLN A 348 -2.26 27.43 6.45
CA GLN A 348 -2.59 28.85 6.41
C GLN A 348 -1.93 29.57 5.21
N SER A 349 -0.72 29.16 4.79
CA SER A 349 -0.04 29.71 3.61
C SER A 349 -0.80 29.35 2.33
N PHE A 350 -1.20 28.08 2.17
CA PHE A 350 -2.06 27.66 1.06
C PHE A 350 -3.42 28.39 1.07
N TYR A 351 -4.06 28.51 2.23
CA TYR A 351 -5.32 29.23 2.34
C TYR A 351 -5.20 30.73 2.02
N SER A 352 -4.02 31.33 2.20
CA SER A 352 -3.76 32.75 1.90
C SER A 352 -3.49 33.00 0.42
N MET A 353 -2.95 32.02 -0.31
CA MET A 353 -2.54 32.08 -1.72
C MET A 353 -3.67 32.48 -2.70
N ASN A 354 -3.30 32.94 -3.90
CA ASN A 354 -4.25 33.31 -4.96
C ASN A 354 -5.00 32.06 -5.50
N PRO A 355 -6.35 32.05 -5.55
CA PRO A 355 -7.12 30.92 -6.09
C PRO A 355 -6.74 30.49 -7.52
N LYS A 356 -6.27 31.42 -8.37
CA LYS A 356 -5.81 31.11 -9.73
C LYS A 356 -4.49 30.34 -9.73
N GLU A 357 -3.58 30.68 -8.82
CA GLU A 357 -2.30 29.98 -8.66
C GLU A 357 -2.51 28.61 -8.01
N LEU A 358 -3.42 28.49 -7.03
CA LEU A 358 -3.83 27.18 -6.49
C LEU A 358 -4.41 26.27 -7.57
N SER A 359 -5.21 26.82 -8.50
CA SER A 359 -5.72 26.06 -9.65
C SER A 359 -4.61 25.66 -10.62
N GLN A 360 -3.52 26.44 -10.73
CA GLN A 360 -2.32 26.04 -11.48
C GLN A 360 -1.51 24.96 -10.74
N ILE A 361 -1.37 25.01 -9.41
CA ILE A 361 -0.75 23.94 -8.60
C ILE A 361 -1.48 22.62 -8.83
N ILE A 362 -2.82 22.63 -8.82
CA ILE A 362 -3.65 21.43 -9.04
C ILE A 362 -3.45 20.82 -10.42
N ARG A 363 -3.26 21.65 -11.45
CA ARG A 363 -3.05 21.23 -12.84
C ARG A 363 -1.58 20.94 -13.20
N GLY A 364 -0.63 21.42 -12.40
CA GLY A 364 0.79 21.48 -12.73
C GLY A 364 1.58 20.24 -12.31
N THR A 365 2.91 20.33 -12.41
CA THR A 365 3.84 19.27 -11.98
C THR A 365 3.73 18.92 -10.49
N THR A 366 3.31 19.88 -9.66
CA THR A 366 3.03 19.67 -8.23
C THR A 366 1.86 18.70 -7.97
N SER A 367 1.04 18.39 -8.98
CA SER A 367 -0.09 17.46 -8.86
C SER A 367 0.30 16.08 -8.30
N GLN A 368 1.52 15.62 -8.57
CA GLN A 368 2.05 14.34 -8.07
C GLN A 368 2.22 14.29 -6.54
N TYR A 369 2.37 15.44 -5.87
CA TYR A 369 2.53 15.54 -4.42
C TYR A 369 1.23 15.90 -3.68
N LEU A 370 0.12 16.13 -4.39
CA LEU A 370 -1.15 16.50 -3.75
C LEU A 370 -1.73 15.41 -2.84
N SER A 371 -1.41 14.14 -3.12
CA SER A 371 -1.73 13.00 -2.26
C SER A 371 -1.00 13.04 -0.91
N ASP A 372 0.18 13.66 -0.88
CA ASP A 372 1.13 13.62 0.22
C ASP A 372 0.94 14.81 1.17
N LEU A 373 0.22 15.84 0.71
CA LEU A 373 -0.29 16.92 1.55
C LEU A 373 -1.21 16.37 2.64
N SER A 374 -1.10 16.95 3.85
CA SER A 374 -1.96 16.63 4.98
C SER A 374 -3.43 16.92 4.66
N PRO A 375 -4.39 16.21 5.30
CA PRO A 375 -5.81 16.50 5.13
C PRO A 375 -6.19 17.96 5.45
N ALA A 376 -5.46 18.62 6.36
CA ALA A 376 -5.64 20.04 6.67
C ALA A 376 -5.20 20.93 5.50
N GLN A 377 -3.99 20.70 4.94
CA GLN A 377 -3.48 21.43 3.78
C GLN A 377 -4.40 21.25 2.56
N GLN A 378 -4.82 20.01 2.29
CA GLN A 378 -5.77 19.64 1.23
C GLN A 378 -7.09 20.44 1.36
N GLN A 379 -7.65 20.51 2.57
CA GLN A 379 -8.85 21.32 2.84
C GLN A 379 -8.59 22.83 2.78
N GLY A 380 -7.41 23.32 3.14
CA GLY A 380 -7.01 24.72 3.00
C GLY A 380 -7.07 25.19 1.54
N ILE A 381 -6.47 24.40 0.64
CA ILE A 381 -6.52 24.62 -0.81
C ILE A 381 -7.97 24.62 -1.31
N LEU A 382 -8.74 23.56 -1.03
CA LEU A 382 -10.13 23.43 -1.48
C LEU A 382 -11.02 24.56 -0.96
N ARG A 383 -10.86 24.96 0.31
CA ARG A 383 -11.66 26.02 0.93
C ARG A 383 -11.37 27.39 0.31
N LYS A 384 -10.10 27.67 -0.04
CA LYS A 384 -9.71 28.92 -0.71
C LYS A 384 -10.24 28.99 -2.14
N ILE A 385 -10.17 27.90 -2.90
CA ILE A 385 -10.74 27.81 -4.25
C ILE A 385 -12.26 27.96 -4.19
N ALA A 386 -12.95 27.27 -3.27
CA ALA A 386 -14.39 27.37 -3.09
C ALA A 386 -14.88 28.79 -2.74
N ALA A 387 -14.06 29.57 -2.02
CA ALA A 387 -14.36 30.96 -1.70
C ALA A 387 -14.26 31.93 -2.90
N SER A 388 -13.61 31.54 -4.00
CA SER A 388 -13.37 32.40 -5.17
C SER A 388 -14.55 32.51 -6.15
N GLY A 389 -15.59 31.69 -5.97
CA GLY A 389 -16.73 31.58 -6.91
C GLY A 389 -16.47 30.68 -8.13
N ASP A 390 -15.21 30.49 -8.52
CA ASP A 390 -14.82 29.68 -9.70
C ASP A 390 -14.68 28.16 -9.40
N PHE A 391 -15.31 27.69 -8.31
CA PHE A 391 -15.23 26.29 -7.88
C PHE A 391 -15.71 25.31 -8.97
N SER A 392 -16.64 25.73 -9.82
CA SER A 392 -17.20 24.90 -10.90
C SER A 392 -16.19 24.53 -11.98
N SER A 393 -15.22 25.40 -12.28
CA SER A 393 -14.15 25.08 -13.23
C SER A 393 -13.07 24.24 -12.55
N SER A 394 -12.58 24.67 -11.38
CA SER A 394 -11.50 24.00 -10.64
C SER A 394 -11.83 22.55 -10.24
N VAL A 395 -13.09 22.24 -9.93
CA VAL A 395 -13.54 20.86 -9.63
C VAL A 395 -13.35 19.91 -10.83
N LYS A 396 -13.38 20.43 -12.06
CA LYS A 396 -13.13 19.62 -13.27
C LYS A 396 -11.66 19.23 -13.38
N ASP A 397 -10.76 20.09 -12.90
CA ASP A 397 -9.31 19.92 -13.02
C ASP A 397 -8.69 19.02 -11.95
N ILE A 398 -9.34 18.88 -10.78
CA ILE A 398 -8.84 18.05 -9.67
C ILE A 398 -8.85 16.57 -10.04
N GLN A 399 -7.68 15.95 -10.26
CA GLN A 399 -7.57 14.52 -10.60
C GLN A 399 -7.18 13.63 -9.41
N GLY A 400 -7.24 12.32 -9.62
CA GLY A 400 -6.72 11.30 -8.72
C GLY A 400 -7.32 11.33 -7.32
N ALA A 401 -6.47 11.02 -6.33
CA ALA A 401 -6.82 10.98 -4.92
C ALA A 401 -7.36 12.29 -4.35
N PHE A 402 -6.95 13.46 -4.88
CA PHE A 402 -7.35 14.75 -4.33
C PHE A 402 -8.85 15.06 -4.52
N PHE A 403 -9.50 14.46 -5.53
CA PHE A 403 -10.95 14.63 -5.74
C PHE A 403 -11.80 14.06 -4.58
N LYS A 404 -11.28 13.04 -3.88
CA LYS A 404 -11.96 12.42 -2.75
C LYS A 404 -12.03 13.30 -1.50
N GLU A 405 -11.44 14.50 -1.51
CA GLU A 405 -11.54 15.47 -0.40
C GLU A 405 -12.68 16.49 -0.59
N ILE A 406 -13.25 16.61 -1.80
CA ILE A 406 -14.38 17.51 -2.06
C ILE A 406 -15.61 17.05 -1.25
N SER A 407 -16.25 17.93 -0.48
CA SER A 407 -17.42 17.58 0.31
C SER A 407 -18.64 17.22 -0.58
N LEU A 408 -19.50 16.32 -0.10
CA LEU A 408 -20.75 15.98 -0.81
C LEU A 408 -21.63 17.23 -1.01
N SER A 409 -21.69 18.10 -0.01
CA SER A 409 -22.35 19.42 -0.04
C SER A 409 -21.76 20.38 -1.09
N GLY A 410 -20.48 20.20 -1.45
CA GLY A 410 -19.80 20.93 -2.52
C GLY A 410 -20.17 20.40 -3.90
N LEU A 411 -20.25 19.08 -4.06
CA LEU A 411 -20.68 18.43 -5.32
C LEU A 411 -22.15 18.76 -5.65
N TRP A 412 -23.03 18.78 -4.67
CA TRP A 412 -24.47 19.09 -4.86
C TRP A 412 -24.75 20.47 -5.45
N LYS A 413 -23.83 21.43 -5.27
CA LYS A 413 -23.96 22.80 -5.80
C LYS A 413 -23.53 22.92 -7.26
N GLN A 414 -23.06 21.84 -7.88
CA GLN A 414 -22.52 21.82 -9.24
C GLN A 414 -23.49 21.14 -10.21
N THR A 415 -23.53 21.65 -11.43
CA THR A 415 -24.36 21.14 -12.53
C THR A 415 -23.49 20.77 -13.73
N GLY A 416 -24.00 19.89 -14.60
CA GLY A 416 -23.31 19.53 -15.85
C GLY A 416 -22.15 18.55 -15.70
N TYR A 417 -22.14 17.71 -14.65
CA TYR A 417 -21.28 16.53 -14.61
C TYR A 417 -21.62 15.57 -15.75
N ASN A 418 -20.60 14.92 -16.31
CA ASN A 418 -20.75 13.83 -17.27
C ASN A 418 -19.81 12.66 -16.90
N SER A 419 -20.00 11.50 -17.51
CA SER A 419 -19.20 10.30 -17.22
C SER A 419 -17.73 10.44 -17.64
N SER A 420 -17.41 11.15 -18.74
CA SER A 420 -16.01 11.33 -19.16
C SER A 420 -15.21 12.19 -18.18
N MET A 421 -15.83 13.17 -17.53
CA MET A 421 -15.22 13.97 -16.46
C MET A 421 -14.90 13.16 -15.22
N MET A 422 -15.55 12.02 -14.96
CA MET A 422 -15.29 11.20 -13.77
C MET A 422 -14.16 10.18 -13.98
N LYS A 423 -13.57 10.11 -15.18
CA LYS A 423 -12.35 9.33 -15.43
C LYS A 423 -11.18 9.90 -14.64
N GLU A 424 -10.27 9.04 -14.21
CA GLU A 424 -9.05 9.38 -13.46
C GLU A 424 -9.25 10.05 -12.07
N LYS A 425 -10.48 10.23 -11.61
CA LYS A 425 -10.82 10.77 -10.28
C LYS A 425 -11.14 9.67 -9.27
N GLU A 426 -10.52 9.67 -8.10
CA GLU A 426 -10.94 8.81 -6.99
C GLU A 426 -12.20 9.36 -6.32
N LEU A 427 -13.14 8.45 -5.99
CA LEU A 427 -14.40 8.81 -5.33
C LEU A 427 -14.52 8.14 -3.95
N ARG A 428 -15.00 8.88 -2.95
CA ARG A 428 -15.59 8.31 -1.72
C ARG A 428 -16.89 7.58 -2.07
N ARG A 429 -17.33 6.62 -1.25
CA ARG A 429 -18.61 5.90 -1.46
C ARG A 429 -19.81 6.86 -1.48
N SER A 430 -19.83 7.87 -0.61
CA SER A 430 -20.84 8.93 -0.58
C SER A 430 -20.93 9.72 -1.90
N GLN A 431 -19.79 10.23 -2.37
CA GLN A 431 -19.67 10.93 -3.65
C GLN A 431 -20.10 10.04 -4.82
N ALA A 432 -19.65 8.78 -4.84
CA ALA A 432 -19.97 7.83 -5.90
C ALA A 432 -21.47 7.48 -5.94
N LEU A 433 -22.13 7.27 -4.80
CA LEU A 433 -23.57 7.03 -4.73
C LEU A 433 -24.35 8.20 -5.35
N TYR A 434 -24.04 9.43 -4.95
CA TYR A 434 -24.68 10.64 -5.48
C TYR A 434 -24.42 10.84 -6.98
N LEU A 435 -23.16 10.74 -7.42
CA LEU A 435 -22.79 10.94 -8.82
C LEU A 435 -23.35 9.83 -9.72
N TYR A 436 -23.45 8.60 -9.22
CA TYR A 436 -24.04 7.49 -9.96
C TYR A 436 -25.53 7.72 -10.20
N GLU A 437 -26.29 8.11 -9.16
CA GLU A 437 -27.71 8.46 -9.25
C GLU A 437 -27.94 9.64 -10.23
N LEU A 438 -27.09 10.67 -10.16
CA LEU A 438 -27.17 11.83 -11.05
C LEU A 438 -26.90 11.46 -12.53
N LEU A 439 -25.91 10.60 -12.79
CA LEU A 439 -25.46 10.25 -14.14
C LEU A 439 -26.28 9.14 -14.81
N LEU A 440 -26.97 8.29 -14.03
CA LEU A 440 -27.91 7.27 -14.53
C LEU A 440 -28.95 7.84 -15.50
N ASN A 441 -29.40 9.07 -15.25
CA ASN A 441 -30.38 9.78 -16.08
C ASN A 441 -29.90 10.07 -17.52
N PHE A 442 -28.59 9.91 -17.80
CA PHE A 442 -27.98 10.25 -19.09
C PHE A 442 -27.28 9.07 -19.77
N THR A 443 -26.53 8.25 -19.03
CA THR A 443 -25.79 7.09 -19.57
C THR A 443 -25.57 6.03 -18.48
N PHE A 444 -25.31 4.78 -18.87
CA PHE A 444 -24.91 3.73 -17.93
C PHE A 444 -23.45 3.99 -17.45
N PRO A 445 -23.19 4.46 -16.21
CA PRO A 445 -21.91 5.11 -15.88
C PRO A 445 -20.72 4.15 -15.61
N LEU A 446 -20.98 2.85 -15.62
CA LEU A 446 -20.09 1.76 -15.20
C LEU A 446 -18.76 1.65 -15.98
N SER A 447 -18.66 2.30 -17.14
CA SER A 447 -17.39 2.45 -17.88
C SER A 447 -16.33 3.29 -17.15
N THR A 448 -16.75 4.03 -16.12
CA THR A 448 -15.89 4.88 -15.30
C THR A 448 -15.68 4.21 -13.94
N GLY A 449 -14.63 3.39 -13.83
CA GLY A 449 -14.50 2.36 -12.78
C GLY A 449 -14.79 2.82 -11.35
N GLN A 450 -14.42 4.03 -10.96
CA GLN A 450 -14.67 4.58 -9.62
C GLN A 450 -16.15 4.81 -9.29
N LEU A 451 -17.03 4.99 -10.29
CA LEU A 451 -18.48 5.08 -10.10
C LEU A 451 -19.11 3.72 -9.72
N VAL A 452 -18.41 2.58 -9.90
CA VAL A 452 -18.90 1.26 -9.46
C VAL A 452 -19.21 1.23 -7.95
N LYS A 453 -18.48 2.04 -7.16
CA LYS A 453 -18.69 2.24 -5.71
C LYS A 453 -20.12 2.66 -5.36
N GLY A 454 -20.79 3.40 -6.27
CA GLY A 454 -22.15 3.90 -6.12
C GLY A 454 -23.26 2.94 -6.61
N VAL A 455 -22.91 1.78 -7.18
CA VAL A 455 -23.91 0.84 -7.70
C VAL A 455 -24.66 0.17 -6.54
N THR A 456 -25.96 0.41 -6.42
CA THR A 456 -26.77 -0.21 -5.37
C THR A 456 -27.11 -1.67 -5.70
N CYS A 457 -27.29 -2.51 -4.68
CA CYS A 457 -27.74 -3.90 -4.89
C CYS A 457 -29.11 -3.99 -5.56
N GLN A 458 -30.04 -3.10 -5.18
CA GLN A 458 -31.36 -2.99 -5.80
C GLN A 458 -31.26 -2.74 -7.31
N LEU A 459 -30.27 -1.96 -7.76
CA LEU A 459 -30.01 -1.75 -9.18
C LEU A 459 -29.42 -3.00 -9.84
N ILE A 460 -28.42 -3.65 -9.23
CA ILE A 460 -27.86 -4.92 -9.72
C ILE A 460 -28.98 -5.95 -9.94
N GLU A 461 -29.92 -6.04 -8.99
CA GLU A 461 -31.05 -6.97 -9.06
C GLU A 461 -32.07 -6.59 -10.14
N SER A 462 -32.34 -5.30 -10.35
CA SER A 462 -33.30 -4.82 -11.35
C SER A 462 -32.76 -4.73 -12.79
N MET A 463 -31.43 -4.77 -12.99
CA MET A 463 -30.82 -4.81 -14.33
C MET A 463 -31.40 -5.95 -15.19
N GLY A 464 -31.81 -5.66 -16.42
CA GLY A 464 -32.18 -6.69 -17.39
C GLY A 464 -31.00 -7.61 -17.73
N THR A 465 -31.28 -8.87 -18.09
CA THR A 465 -30.28 -9.91 -18.42
C THR A 465 -29.19 -9.42 -19.37
N ASP A 466 -29.58 -8.84 -20.51
CA ASP A 466 -28.62 -8.41 -21.55
C ASP A 466 -27.76 -7.24 -21.07
N VAL A 467 -28.37 -6.27 -20.37
CA VAL A 467 -27.65 -5.12 -19.78
C VAL A 467 -26.64 -5.60 -18.74
N PHE A 468 -27.03 -6.55 -17.90
CA PHE A 468 -26.16 -7.14 -16.88
C PHE A 468 -24.97 -7.88 -17.50
N LEU A 469 -25.22 -8.81 -18.43
CA LEU A 469 -24.16 -9.61 -19.06
C LEU A 469 -23.19 -8.74 -19.88
N ASN A 470 -23.69 -7.77 -20.65
CA ASN A 470 -22.85 -6.85 -21.43
C ASN A 470 -21.93 -5.99 -20.55
N ASN A 471 -22.34 -5.67 -19.32
CA ASN A 471 -21.54 -4.87 -18.38
C ASN A 471 -20.78 -5.70 -17.34
N PHE A 472 -21.00 -7.03 -17.26
CA PHE A 472 -20.37 -7.89 -16.25
C PHE A 472 -18.83 -7.85 -16.30
N LYS A 473 -18.23 -7.68 -17.48
CA LYS A 473 -16.78 -7.50 -17.63
C LYS A 473 -16.26 -6.27 -16.87
N LEU A 474 -17.01 -5.17 -16.84
CA LEU A 474 -16.65 -3.94 -16.12
C LEU A 474 -16.70 -4.17 -14.60
N PHE A 475 -17.71 -4.87 -14.10
CA PHE A 475 -17.76 -5.30 -12.71
C PHE A 475 -16.57 -6.21 -12.35
N LYS A 476 -16.28 -7.23 -13.17
CA LYS A 476 -15.14 -8.15 -12.97
C LYS A 476 -13.81 -7.41 -12.87
N MET A 477 -13.58 -6.38 -13.70
CA MET A 477 -12.34 -5.58 -13.67
C MET A 477 -12.25 -4.65 -12.45
N ASN A 478 -13.37 -4.33 -11.78
CA ASN A 478 -13.43 -3.35 -10.69
C ASN A 478 -13.94 -3.96 -9.36
N LEU A 479 -13.85 -5.28 -9.16
CA LEU A 479 -14.33 -5.96 -7.95
C LEU A 479 -13.72 -5.37 -6.66
N HIS A 480 -12.45 -4.96 -6.71
CA HIS A 480 -11.73 -4.34 -5.58
C HIS A 480 -12.31 -2.99 -5.12
N LEU A 481 -13.19 -2.35 -5.90
CA LEU A 481 -13.88 -1.11 -5.55
C LEU A 481 -15.29 -1.34 -4.98
N LEU A 482 -15.82 -2.56 -5.11
CA LEU A 482 -17.13 -2.94 -4.56
C LEU A 482 -17.00 -3.24 -3.05
N SER A 483 -18.08 -3.06 -2.30
CA SER A 483 -18.20 -3.69 -0.98
C SER A 483 -18.48 -5.20 -1.13
N PRO A 484 -18.07 -6.04 -0.16
CA PRO A 484 -18.57 -7.40 0.01
C PRO A 484 -20.09 -7.54 -0.17
N TYR A 485 -20.89 -6.57 0.30
CA TYR A 485 -22.33 -6.55 0.04
C TYR A 485 -22.66 -6.43 -1.46
N GLN A 486 -22.05 -5.47 -2.18
CA GLN A 486 -22.22 -5.32 -3.63
C GLN A 486 -21.71 -6.54 -4.41
N VAL A 487 -20.59 -7.15 -4.01
CA VAL A 487 -20.04 -8.38 -4.61
C VAL A 487 -21.00 -9.57 -4.44
N ASN A 488 -21.59 -9.73 -3.25
CA ASN A 488 -22.59 -10.77 -3.00
C ASN A 488 -23.85 -10.58 -3.89
N CYS A 489 -24.35 -9.35 -4.02
CA CYS A 489 -25.47 -9.05 -4.92
C CYS A 489 -25.15 -9.33 -6.39
N LEU A 490 -23.92 -9.02 -6.83
CA LEU A 490 -23.41 -9.32 -8.16
C LEU A 490 -23.36 -10.85 -8.40
N ALA A 491 -22.93 -11.63 -7.39
CA ALA A 491 -22.91 -13.10 -7.45
C ALA A 491 -24.31 -13.70 -7.60
N TRP A 492 -25.26 -13.31 -6.74
CA TRP A 492 -26.65 -13.77 -6.82
C TRP A 492 -27.33 -13.40 -8.14
N LYS A 493 -27.08 -12.19 -8.65
CA LYS A 493 -27.60 -11.77 -9.95
C LYS A 493 -27.01 -12.59 -11.09
N PHE A 494 -25.69 -12.83 -11.08
CA PHE A 494 -25.03 -13.66 -12.08
C PHE A 494 -25.58 -15.09 -12.10
N TRP A 495 -25.79 -15.69 -10.92
CA TRP A 495 -26.41 -17.01 -10.79
C TRP A 495 -27.78 -17.07 -11.48
N LYS A 496 -28.68 -16.17 -11.07
CA LYS A 496 -30.07 -16.10 -11.56
C LYS A 496 -30.18 -15.85 -13.06
N VAL A 497 -29.18 -15.17 -13.66
CA VAL A 497 -29.21 -14.75 -15.07
C VAL A 497 -28.52 -15.76 -15.99
N SER A 498 -27.45 -16.41 -15.54
CA SER A 498 -26.61 -17.25 -16.41
C SER A 498 -27.05 -18.71 -16.51
N ASN A 499 -27.79 -19.24 -15.52
CA ASN A 499 -28.00 -20.68 -15.29
C ASN A 499 -26.70 -21.52 -15.25
N ALA A 500 -25.54 -20.88 -15.16
CA ALA A 500 -24.24 -21.50 -15.01
C ALA A 500 -23.92 -21.67 -13.51
N SER A 501 -22.95 -22.54 -13.20
CA SER A 501 -22.26 -22.47 -11.92
C SER A 501 -21.69 -21.06 -11.74
N ILE A 502 -22.00 -20.45 -10.60
CA ILE A 502 -21.44 -19.15 -10.23
C ILE A 502 -19.90 -19.28 -10.31
N PRO A 503 -19.20 -18.38 -11.02
CA PRO A 503 -17.75 -18.44 -11.13
C PRO A 503 -17.13 -18.53 -9.73
N PRO A 504 -16.11 -19.37 -9.48
CA PRO A 504 -15.62 -19.64 -8.12
C PRO A 504 -15.27 -18.39 -7.31
N PHE A 505 -14.75 -17.33 -7.97
CA PHE A 505 -14.46 -16.01 -7.39
C PHE A 505 -15.67 -15.25 -6.82
N LEU A 506 -16.88 -15.55 -7.30
CA LEU A 506 -18.15 -15.00 -6.82
C LEU A 506 -18.82 -15.92 -5.78
N LEU A 507 -18.33 -17.14 -5.57
CA LEU A 507 -18.99 -18.13 -4.72
C LEU A 507 -18.23 -18.48 -3.44
N LEU A 508 -16.91 -18.71 -3.53
CA LEU A 508 -15.99 -19.13 -2.45
C LEU A 508 -16.60 -20.03 -1.36
N ASN A 509 -17.45 -20.97 -1.77
CA ASN A 509 -18.05 -22.00 -0.92
C ASN A 509 -17.40 -23.38 -1.17
N GLY A 510 -16.45 -23.45 -2.11
CA GLY A 510 -15.48 -24.54 -2.29
C GLY A 510 -14.10 -24.14 -1.75
N SER A 511 -13.29 -25.14 -1.43
CA SER A 511 -11.91 -24.97 -0.94
C SER A 511 -10.96 -24.37 -1.97
N VAL A 512 -9.97 -23.61 -1.50
CA VAL A 512 -8.80 -23.16 -2.28
C VAL A 512 -7.82 -24.33 -2.36
N ALA A 513 -7.81 -25.02 -3.50
CA ALA A 513 -7.09 -26.27 -3.69
C ALA A 513 -5.67 -26.04 -4.22
N ASP A 514 -5.48 -25.07 -5.11
CA ASP A 514 -4.20 -24.81 -5.77
C ASP A 514 -3.95 -23.32 -6.11
N GLU A 515 -2.89 -23.10 -6.85
CA GLU A 515 -2.38 -21.81 -7.36
C GLU A 515 -3.42 -20.99 -8.13
N TYR A 516 -4.27 -21.64 -8.94
CA TYR A 516 -5.28 -20.96 -9.74
C TYR A 516 -6.39 -20.36 -8.86
N ASP A 517 -6.77 -21.05 -7.77
CA ASP A 517 -7.74 -20.51 -6.80
C ASP A 517 -7.16 -19.32 -6.01
N VAL A 518 -5.85 -19.30 -5.76
CA VAL A 518 -5.12 -18.22 -5.07
C VAL A 518 -4.98 -16.98 -5.96
N ASP A 519 -4.63 -17.15 -7.22
CA ASP A 519 -4.59 -16.05 -8.20
C ASP A 519 -5.98 -15.43 -8.42
N LEU A 520 -7.01 -16.27 -8.36
CA LEU A 520 -8.40 -15.87 -8.53
C LEU A 520 -8.97 -15.10 -7.31
N LEU A 521 -8.39 -15.30 -6.13
CA LEU A 521 -8.69 -14.54 -4.90
C LEU A 521 -8.04 -13.14 -4.90
N GLY A 522 -6.76 -13.06 -5.23
CA GLY A 522 -5.97 -11.83 -5.08
C GLY A 522 -6.10 -11.24 -3.67
N ASN A 523 -6.19 -9.90 -3.57
CA ASN A 523 -6.27 -9.19 -2.29
C ASN A 523 -7.44 -9.60 -1.38
N LEU A 524 -8.47 -10.32 -1.88
CA LEU A 524 -9.52 -10.88 -1.01
C LEU A 524 -8.99 -11.92 -0.02
N ILE A 525 -7.81 -12.51 -0.30
CA ILE A 525 -7.14 -13.48 0.57
C ILE A 525 -6.89 -12.92 1.98
N CYS A 526 -6.64 -11.61 2.09
CA CYS A 526 -6.45 -10.88 3.35
C CYS A 526 -7.67 -10.91 4.28
N HIS A 527 -8.86 -11.10 3.71
CA HIS A 527 -10.14 -11.06 4.42
C HIS A 527 -10.77 -12.44 4.63
N LEU A 528 -10.05 -13.52 4.31
CA LEU A 528 -10.55 -14.89 4.52
C LEU A 528 -10.64 -15.23 6.01
N PRO A 529 -11.76 -15.79 6.50
CA PRO A 529 -11.91 -16.18 7.91
C PRO A 529 -10.84 -17.21 8.35
N PRO A 530 -10.39 -17.17 9.62
CA PRO A 530 -9.42 -18.14 10.16
C PRO A 530 -9.83 -19.60 9.92
N ALA A 531 -11.10 -19.94 10.17
CA ALA A 531 -11.64 -21.29 9.94
C ALA A 531 -11.60 -21.72 8.45
N PHE A 532 -11.66 -20.77 7.52
CA PHE A 532 -11.52 -21.03 6.09
C PHE A 532 -10.05 -21.31 5.73
N LEU A 533 -9.11 -20.53 6.28
CA LEU A 533 -7.68 -20.81 6.17
C LEU A 533 -7.37 -22.21 6.72
N HIS A 534 -7.81 -22.52 7.94
CA HIS A 534 -7.60 -23.83 8.58
C HIS A 534 -8.10 -24.99 7.71
N GLY A 535 -9.41 -25.06 7.47
CA GLY A 535 -10.07 -26.25 6.93
C GLY A 535 -10.31 -26.26 5.43
N ARG A 536 -10.12 -25.14 4.71
CA ARG A 536 -10.48 -25.01 3.29
C ARG A 536 -9.37 -24.46 2.38
N MET A 537 -8.17 -24.23 2.89
CA MET A 537 -6.99 -23.93 2.06
C MET A 537 -5.98 -25.09 2.11
N SER A 538 -5.59 -25.61 0.96
CA SER A 538 -4.58 -26.70 0.86
C SER A 538 -3.18 -26.19 1.24
N LEU A 539 -2.25 -27.09 1.56
CA LEU A 539 -0.85 -26.72 1.80
C LEU A 539 -0.19 -26.16 0.52
N LYS A 540 -0.55 -26.69 -0.66
CA LYS A 540 -0.04 -26.21 -1.94
C LYS A 540 -0.54 -24.80 -2.26
N ALA A 541 -1.83 -24.55 -2.05
CA ALA A 541 -2.41 -23.22 -2.15
C ALA A 541 -1.79 -22.25 -1.13
N MET A 542 -1.56 -22.70 0.11
CA MET A 542 -0.92 -21.85 1.13
C MET A 542 0.48 -21.41 0.69
N ALA A 543 1.30 -22.30 0.13
CA ALA A 543 2.64 -21.94 -0.36
C ALA A 543 2.61 -20.78 -1.39
N THR A 544 1.67 -20.81 -2.34
CA THR A 544 1.42 -19.70 -3.28
C THR A 544 0.87 -18.45 -2.57
N ALA A 545 -0.07 -18.64 -1.63
CA ALA A 545 -0.79 -17.57 -0.94
C ALA A 545 0.12 -16.68 -0.07
N LEU A 546 1.23 -17.20 0.46
CA LEU A 546 2.16 -16.45 1.31
C LEU A 546 2.66 -15.14 0.66
N HIS A 547 2.92 -15.16 -0.65
CA HIS A 547 3.34 -13.95 -1.37
C HIS A 547 2.24 -12.87 -1.41
N GLN A 548 0.97 -13.27 -1.47
CA GLN A 548 -0.17 -12.35 -1.40
C GLN A 548 -0.46 -11.91 0.05
N PHE A 549 -0.31 -12.79 1.05
CA PHE A 549 -0.48 -12.44 2.47
C PHE A 549 0.51 -11.36 2.94
N LYS A 550 1.72 -11.33 2.36
CA LYS A 550 2.73 -10.27 2.59
C LYS A 550 2.23 -8.86 2.21
N LEU A 551 1.21 -8.75 1.35
CA LEU A 551 0.62 -7.48 0.90
C LEU A 551 -0.61 -7.05 1.72
N CYS A 552 -1.03 -7.85 2.71
CA CYS A 552 -2.18 -7.54 3.56
C CYS A 552 -1.81 -6.50 4.63
N GLN A 553 -2.48 -5.34 4.62
CA GLN A 553 -2.19 -4.26 5.56
C GLN A 553 -2.48 -4.60 7.03
N GLN A 554 -3.46 -5.48 7.30
CA GLN A 554 -3.76 -6.03 8.62
C GLN A 554 -4.28 -7.46 8.50
N LEU A 555 -3.87 -8.35 9.42
CA LEU A 555 -4.38 -9.72 9.61
C LEU A 555 -4.79 -9.89 11.07
N SER A 556 -5.92 -10.56 11.33
CA SER A 556 -6.42 -10.85 12.68
C SER A 556 -5.49 -11.82 13.41
N HIS A 557 -5.47 -11.77 14.75
CA HIS A 557 -4.66 -12.67 15.56
C HIS A 557 -4.96 -14.15 15.25
N GLU A 558 -6.22 -14.52 15.04
CA GLU A 558 -6.58 -15.90 14.65
C GLU A 558 -6.13 -16.25 13.22
N GLN A 559 -6.20 -15.32 12.25
CA GLN A 559 -5.64 -15.53 10.91
C GLN A 559 -4.11 -15.78 11.00
N LYS A 560 -3.40 -14.98 11.81
CA LYS A 560 -1.95 -15.13 12.03
C LYS A 560 -1.60 -16.51 12.58
N THR A 561 -2.34 -16.99 13.57
CA THR A 561 -2.16 -18.32 14.17
C THR A 561 -2.35 -19.44 13.15
N GLU A 562 -3.38 -19.36 12.31
CA GLU A 562 -3.65 -20.38 11.28
C GLU A 562 -2.61 -20.39 10.14
N ILE A 563 -2.13 -19.21 9.73
CA ILE A 563 -1.05 -19.08 8.75
C ILE A 563 0.26 -19.64 9.33
N THR A 564 0.58 -19.31 10.59
CA THR A 564 1.76 -19.84 11.31
C THR A 564 1.70 -21.37 11.42
N TYR A 565 0.54 -21.95 11.75
CA TYR A 565 0.35 -23.40 11.81
C TYR A 565 0.62 -24.09 10.46
N LYS A 566 0.15 -23.53 9.33
CA LYS A 566 0.47 -24.10 8.02
C LYS A 566 1.92 -23.87 7.58
N LEU A 567 2.54 -22.76 7.95
CA LEU A 567 3.97 -22.50 7.70
C LEU A 567 4.86 -23.55 8.36
N LEU A 568 4.61 -23.86 9.65
CA LEU A 568 5.32 -24.93 10.37
C LEU A 568 5.09 -26.32 9.74
N LYS A 569 3.93 -26.55 9.09
CA LYS A 569 3.67 -27.76 8.31
C LYS A 569 4.36 -27.80 6.93
N LEU A 570 4.64 -26.65 6.33
CA LEU A 570 5.27 -26.54 5.01
C LEU A 570 6.80 -26.63 5.10
N TYR A 571 7.40 -25.86 6.00
CA TYR A 571 8.86 -25.67 6.08
C TYR A 571 9.50 -26.27 7.33
N GLY A 572 8.70 -26.87 8.22
CA GLY A 572 9.18 -27.41 9.49
C GLY A 572 9.56 -26.33 10.51
N SER A 573 10.34 -26.75 11.52
CA SER A 573 10.82 -25.85 12.58
C SER A 573 11.75 -24.76 12.02
N PRO A 574 11.68 -23.50 12.51
CA PRO A 574 12.58 -22.41 12.10
C PRO A 574 14.08 -22.75 12.17
N ASN A 575 14.48 -23.64 13.09
CA ASN A 575 15.86 -24.09 13.23
C ASN A 575 16.40 -24.89 12.02
N ASN A 576 15.51 -25.31 11.11
CA ASN A 576 15.86 -26.09 9.91
C ASN A 576 15.71 -25.28 8.61
N TRP A 577 15.40 -23.98 8.68
CA TRP A 577 15.23 -23.15 7.48
C TRP A 577 16.58 -22.79 6.86
N THR A 578 16.63 -22.75 5.52
CA THR A 578 17.79 -22.23 4.79
C THR A 578 17.81 -20.70 4.81
N ALA A 579 18.91 -20.09 4.37
CA ALA A 579 19.00 -18.63 4.24
C ALA A 579 17.95 -18.08 3.26
N GLU A 580 17.74 -18.78 2.14
CA GLU A 580 16.75 -18.47 1.09
C GLU A 580 15.33 -18.62 1.62
N THR A 581 15.04 -19.68 2.37
CA THR A 581 13.77 -19.85 3.09
C THR A 581 13.54 -18.68 4.06
N THR A 582 14.57 -18.30 4.82
CA THR A 582 14.51 -17.17 5.77
C THR A 582 14.33 -15.83 5.07
N LEU A 583 14.83 -15.64 3.85
CA LEU A 583 14.57 -14.45 3.03
C LEU A 583 13.15 -14.41 2.47
N ASP A 584 12.64 -15.54 1.97
CA ASP A 584 11.31 -15.64 1.35
C ASP A 584 10.18 -15.50 2.41
N ILE A 585 10.30 -16.14 3.59
CA ILE A 585 9.25 -16.13 4.65
C ILE A 585 9.61 -15.40 5.95
N GLY A 586 10.88 -15.15 6.26
CA GLY A 586 11.30 -14.59 7.57
C GLY A 586 10.74 -13.19 7.89
N PRO A 587 10.73 -12.21 6.96
CA PRO A 587 10.11 -10.91 7.20
C PRO A 587 8.60 -11.00 7.50
N PHE A 588 7.92 -12.02 6.95
CA PHE A 588 6.52 -12.28 7.21
C PHE A 588 6.32 -12.96 8.57
N ILE A 589 7.20 -13.91 8.95
CA ILE A 589 7.21 -14.53 10.29
C ILE A 589 7.39 -13.47 11.40
N ALA A 590 8.25 -12.47 11.21
CA ALA A 590 8.42 -11.37 12.16
C ALA A 590 7.13 -10.54 12.36
N LEU A 591 6.29 -10.39 11.33
CA LEU A 591 4.97 -9.74 11.42
C LEU A 591 3.90 -10.62 12.12
N LEU A 592 4.13 -11.93 12.18
CA LEU A 592 3.22 -12.89 12.83
C LEU A 592 3.53 -13.07 14.33
N LEU A 593 4.80 -13.02 14.73
CA LEU A 593 5.29 -13.37 16.08
C LEU A 593 5.39 -12.19 17.07
N LEU A 594 4.66 -11.08 16.86
CA LEU A 594 4.71 -9.87 17.71
C LEU A 594 4.06 -10.01 19.11
N GLU A 595 3.79 -11.23 19.56
CA GLU A 595 3.30 -11.54 20.91
C GLU A 595 4.12 -12.69 21.51
N GLU A 596 5.20 -12.36 22.23
CA GLU A 596 5.50 -12.92 23.57
C GLU A 596 6.80 -12.38 24.22
N ASN A 597 6.80 -12.35 25.56
CA ASN A 597 7.93 -12.23 26.48
C ASN A 597 8.65 -10.86 26.65
N SER A 598 8.08 -10.07 27.56
CA SER A 598 8.80 -9.05 28.35
C SER A 598 9.67 -9.71 29.43
N CYS A 599 10.88 -9.18 29.68
CA CYS A 599 11.73 -9.61 30.81
C CYS A 599 12.39 -8.40 31.51
N TYR A 600 12.79 -8.61 32.76
CA TYR A 600 12.82 -7.54 33.79
C TYR A 600 14.03 -6.60 33.77
N LEU A 601 13.75 -5.34 34.10
CA LEU A 601 14.70 -4.25 34.37
C LEU A 601 15.39 -4.38 35.74
N THR A 602 16.67 -4.02 35.82
CA THR A 602 17.35 -3.59 37.05
C THR A 602 17.71 -2.12 36.98
N PHE A 603 17.81 -1.46 38.14
CA PHE A 603 17.84 0.00 38.27
C PHE A 603 19.23 0.45 38.78
N PHE A 604 19.90 1.33 38.05
CA PHE A 604 21.10 2.05 38.51
C PHE A 604 21.00 3.54 38.13
N PRO A 605 21.44 4.50 38.97
CA PRO A 605 21.17 5.92 38.72
C PRO A 605 22.11 6.59 37.72
N ASP A 606 23.33 6.08 37.55
CA ASP A 606 24.39 6.71 36.75
C ASP A 606 24.57 6.01 35.39
N CYS A 607 24.83 6.79 34.33
CA CYS A 607 25.13 6.24 33.00
C CYS A 607 26.52 5.59 32.90
N LEU A 608 27.31 5.58 33.98
CA LEU A 608 28.62 4.93 34.04
C LEU A 608 28.47 3.41 33.88
N GLY A 609 28.93 2.89 32.74
CA GLY A 609 28.84 1.46 32.40
C GLY A 609 27.48 1.02 31.80
N THR A 610 26.53 1.95 31.62
CA THR A 610 25.30 1.67 30.86
C THR A 610 25.59 1.78 29.36
N ARG A 611 25.13 0.80 28.55
CA ARG A 611 25.19 0.89 27.08
C ARG A 611 24.22 1.96 26.59
N ALA A 612 24.69 2.92 25.81
CA ALA A 612 23.82 3.89 25.14
C ALA A 612 23.42 3.36 23.75
N PRO A 613 22.15 3.48 23.32
CA PRO A 613 21.76 3.21 21.94
C PRO A 613 22.48 4.14 20.97
N SER A 614 23.02 3.60 19.89
CA SER A 614 23.58 4.35 18.75
C SER A 614 22.57 4.50 17.61
N SER A 615 22.78 5.48 16.73
CA SER A 615 21.93 5.71 15.56
C SER A 615 21.81 4.46 14.67
N ASP A 616 22.91 3.73 14.47
CA ASP A 616 22.93 2.51 13.65
C ASP A 616 22.03 1.42 14.25
N GLU A 617 22.06 1.25 15.57
CA GLU A 617 21.25 0.25 16.27
C GLU A 617 19.77 0.63 16.25
N ILE A 618 19.44 1.92 16.47
CA ILE A 618 18.05 2.40 16.45
C ILE A 618 17.44 2.16 15.05
N ILE A 619 18.17 2.48 13.98
CA ILE A 619 17.72 2.25 12.59
C ILE A 619 17.57 0.74 12.30
N LYS A 620 18.51 -0.11 12.74
CA LYS A 620 18.43 -1.56 12.54
C LYS A 620 17.28 -2.23 13.28
N LEU A 621 16.95 -1.75 14.48
CA LEU A 621 15.94 -2.36 15.32
C LEU A 621 14.51 -2.02 14.87
N ALA A 622 14.26 -0.84 14.31
CA ALA A 622 12.91 -0.38 13.94
C ALA A 622 11.90 -0.58 15.10
N GLU A 623 10.82 -1.37 14.93
CA GLU A 623 9.88 -1.68 16.03
C GLU A 623 10.54 -2.41 17.22
N ALA A 624 11.64 -3.15 17.00
CA ALA A 624 12.38 -3.84 18.06
C ALA A 624 13.12 -2.89 19.02
N ASN A 625 13.09 -1.57 18.80
CA ASN A 625 13.52 -0.59 19.80
C ASN A 625 12.72 -0.69 21.11
N VAL A 626 11.55 -1.34 21.11
CA VAL A 626 10.79 -1.69 22.33
C VAL A 626 11.60 -2.49 23.36
N PHE A 627 12.66 -3.20 22.95
CA PHE A 627 13.52 -3.96 23.87
C PHE A 627 14.55 -3.11 24.63
N TRP A 628 14.75 -1.83 24.27
CA TRP A 628 15.64 -0.95 25.03
C TRP A 628 15.11 -0.68 26.42
N SER A 629 15.98 -0.83 27.43
CA SER A 629 15.62 -0.52 28.80
C SER A 629 15.47 1.00 29.00
N VAL A 630 14.66 1.39 30.00
CA VAL A 630 14.44 2.79 30.37
C VAL A 630 15.75 3.53 30.69
N GLN A 631 16.76 2.85 31.22
CA GLN A 631 18.04 3.46 31.56
C GLN A 631 18.92 3.67 30.31
N GLU A 632 18.98 2.71 29.40
CA GLU A 632 19.71 2.84 28.13
C GLU A 632 19.13 3.99 27.29
N LEU A 633 17.80 4.11 27.19
CA LEU A 633 17.14 5.23 26.49
C LEU A 633 17.48 6.61 27.10
N LYS A 634 17.59 6.73 28.42
CA LYS A 634 18.02 7.97 29.10
C LYS A 634 19.48 8.32 28.79
N CYS A 635 20.34 7.30 28.79
CA CYS A 635 21.78 7.44 28.56
C CYS A 635 22.18 7.60 27.09
N MET A 636 21.23 7.58 26.16
CA MET A 636 21.43 7.94 24.74
C MET A 636 22.15 9.28 24.58
N ASP A 637 22.95 9.45 23.52
CA ASP A 637 23.55 10.75 23.19
C ASP A 637 22.49 11.76 22.67
N ALA A 638 22.75 13.06 22.83
CA ALA A 638 21.86 14.13 22.41
C ALA A 638 21.70 14.21 20.88
N GLY A 639 22.80 14.12 20.12
CA GLY A 639 22.75 14.12 18.66
C GLY A 639 22.11 12.85 18.09
N THR A 640 22.34 11.72 18.76
CA THR A 640 21.70 10.43 18.45
C THR A 640 20.19 10.50 18.65
N PHE A 641 19.72 11.14 19.73
CA PHE A 641 18.29 11.39 19.92
C PHE A 641 17.74 12.33 18.83
N ASP A 642 18.33 13.51 18.63
CA ASP A 642 17.86 14.53 17.66
C ASP A 642 17.74 13.97 16.23
N LYS A 643 18.66 13.07 15.84
CA LYS A 643 18.66 12.41 14.52
C LYS A 643 17.61 11.29 14.38
N ASN A 644 17.20 10.63 15.46
CA ASN A 644 16.36 9.42 15.41
C ASN A 644 14.98 9.58 16.08
N VAL A 645 14.64 10.77 16.59
CA VAL A 645 13.40 11.00 17.34
C VAL A 645 12.13 10.67 16.54
N GLU A 646 12.07 10.95 15.23
CA GLU A 646 10.88 10.60 14.42
C GLU A 646 10.70 9.08 14.28
N LEU A 647 11.81 8.33 14.17
CA LEU A 647 11.77 6.86 14.14
C LEU A 647 11.34 6.30 15.51
N LEU A 648 11.93 6.79 16.60
CA LEU A 648 11.54 6.42 17.97
C LEU A 648 10.08 6.80 18.27
N GLY A 649 9.61 7.93 17.75
CA GLY A 649 8.23 8.40 17.83
C GLY A 649 7.25 7.56 17.00
N SER A 650 7.72 6.80 16.00
CA SER A 650 6.86 5.92 15.22
C SER A 650 6.64 4.53 15.86
N VAL A 651 7.51 4.12 16.79
CA VAL A 651 7.47 2.79 17.43
C VAL A 651 6.16 2.58 18.20
N SER A 652 5.39 1.59 17.76
CA SER A 652 4.07 1.26 18.31
C SER A 652 4.14 0.53 19.65
N GLY A 653 5.21 -0.23 19.89
CA GLY A 653 5.34 -1.10 21.07
C GLY A 653 5.77 -0.43 22.38
N PHE A 654 6.24 0.82 22.37
CA PHE A 654 6.80 1.45 23.57
C PHE A 654 5.78 1.57 24.72
N ASN A 655 6.20 1.19 25.93
CA ASN A 655 5.41 1.35 27.14
C ASN A 655 5.54 2.76 27.74
N SER A 656 4.63 3.12 28.65
CA SER A 656 4.57 4.45 29.27
C SER A 656 5.90 4.90 29.89
N SER A 657 6.63 4.01 30.59
CA SER A 657 7.92 4.34 31.20
C SER A 657 9.02 4.64 30.17
N GLN A 658 8.99 3.98 29.00
CA GLN A 658 9.90 4.26 27.89
C GLN A 658 9.53 5.58 27.19
N LEU A 659 8.25 5.85 26.96
CA LEU A 659 7.79 7.13 26.40
C LEU A 659 8.14 8.32 27.31
N ILE A 660 7.99 8.17 28.64
CA ILE A 660 8.43 9.18 29.62
C ILE A 660 9.95 9.38 29.55
N ALA A 661 10.74 8.32 29.43
CA ALA A 661 12.19 8.42 29.29
C ALA A 661 12.60 9.21 28.04
N LEU A 662 11.95 8.94 26.90
CA LEU A 662 12.16 9.66 25.63
C LEU A 662 11.68 11.11 25.69
N LYS A 663 10.58 11.40 26.39
CA LYS A 663 10.08 12.77 26.60
C LYS A 663 11.02 13.60 27.48
N GLU A 664 11.51 13.06 28.58
CA GLU A 664 12.54 13.75 29.38
C GLU A 664 13.87 13.87 28.59
N LYS A 665 14.16 12.94 27.66
CA LYS A 665 15.29 13.09 26.75
C LYS A 665 15.11 14.27 25.79
N ALA A 666 13.92 14.43 25.20
CA ALA A 666 13.59 15.59 24.38
C ALA A 666 13.80 16.91 25.15
N LYS A 667 13.36 16.98 26.41
CA LYS A 667 13.55 18.17 27.28
C LYS A 667 15.03 18.43 27.60
N GLN A 668 15.85 17.38 27.71
CA GLN A 668 17.31 17.53 27.85
C GLN A 668 17.97 18.08 26.58
N VAL A 669 17.49 17.71 25.39
CA VAL A 669 18.12 18.05 24.10
C VAL A 669 17.65 19.39 23.56
N TRP A 670 16.36 19.70 23.65
CA TRP A 670 15.76 20.91 23.06
C TRP A 670 15.50 22.03 24.06
N GLY A 671 15.74 21.81 25.36
CA GLY A 671 15.51 22.80 26.41
C GLY A 671 14.06 22.83 26.91
N SER A 672 13.64 23.99 27.41
CA SER A 672 12.34 24.15 28.07
C SER A 672 11.18 24.06 27.07
N LEU A 673 9.99 23.65 27.54
CA LEU A 673 8.84 23.42 26.65
C LEU A 673 8.42 24.68 25.85
N PRO A 674 8.44 25.91 26.41
CA PRO A 674 8.19 27.13 25.64
C PRO A 674 9.22 27.43 24.55
N ASP A 675 10.43 26.86 24.62
CA ASP A 675 11.44 27.00 23.57
C ASP A 675 11.14 26.11 22.36
N TRP A 676 10.34 25.04 22.54
CA TRP A 676 10.07 24.05 21.51
C TRP A 676 9.32 24.68 20.33
N LYS A 677 9.76 24.30 19.12
CA LYS A 677 9.14 24.77 17.87
C LYS A 677 8.20 23.73 17.31
N SER A 678 7.31 24.16 16.42
CA SER A 678 6.35 23.31 15.71
C SER A 678 6.98 22.02 15.15
N TYR A 679 8.22 22.07 14.64
CA TYR A 679 8.93 20.91 14.11
C TYR A 679 9.46 19.96 15.19
N HIS A 680 9.85 20.45 16.39
CA HIS A 680 10.16 19.59 17.55
C HIS A 680 8.91 18.82 17.97
N ILE A 681 7.78 19.51 18.16
CA ILE A 681 6.50 18.91 18.59
C ILE A 681 6.03 17.85 17.58
N VAL A 682 6.10 18.15 16.28
CA VAL A 682 5.77 17.21 15.19
C VAL A 682 6.68 15.97 15.20
N SER A 683 7.96 16.12 15.56
CA SER A 683 8.93 15.02 15.52
C SER A 683 8.76 13.96 16.61
N LEU A 684 7.99 14.24 17.67
CA LEU A 684 7.80 13.34 18.81
C LEU A 684 7.00 12.07 18.49
N GLY A 685 6.08 12.11 17.53
CA GLY A 685 5.13 11.01 17.28
C GLY A 685 4.41 10.57 18.57
N ARG A 686 4.46 9.27 18.89
CA ARG A 686 3.90 8.68 20.12
C ARG A 686 4.59 9.13 21.41
N ILE A 687 5.82 9.68 21.37
CA ILE A 687 6.49 10.23 22.57
C ILE A 687 5.66 11.39 23.17
N ALA A 688 4.91 12.11 22.34
CA ALA A 688 4.01 13.18 22.78
C ALA A 688 2.94 12.69 23.78
N LEU A 689 2.53 11.42 23.74
CA LEU A 689 1.53 10.85 24.66
C LEU A 689 1.98 10.86 26.13
N ALA A 690 3.29 10.97 26.39
CA ALA A 690 3.86 11.09 27.74
C ALA A 690 3.84 12.52 28.31
N LEU A 691 3.47 13.54 27.51
CA LEU A 691 3.28 14.91 28.00
C LEU A 691 2.10 14.98 28.96
N THR A 692 2.30 15.57 30.13
CA THR A 692 1.20 15.86 31.06
C THR A 692 0.34 17.02 30.56
N GLU A 693 -0.87 17.16 31.10
CA GLU A 693 -1.79 18.26 30.78
C GLU A 693 -1.12 19.64 30.92
N HIS A 694 -0.36 19.84 32.00
CA HIS A 694 0.38 21.07 32.24
C HIS A 694 1.57 21.27 31.28
N GLU A 695 2.28 20.19 30.93
CA GLU A 695 3.35 20.26 29.90
C GLU A 695 2.78 20.57 28.50
N ILE A 696 1.51 20.24 28.22
CA ILE A 696 0.82 20.61 26.97
C ILE A 696 0.46 22.10 26.97
N GLU A 697 0.07 22.67 28.12
CA GLU A 697 -0.23 24.10 28.28
C GLU A 697 1.01 25.00 28.12
N GLU A 698 2.23 24.47 28.28
CA GLU A 698 3.49 25.20 28.05
C GLU A 698 3.98 25.20 26.59
N LEU A 699 3.35 24.44 25.69
CA LEU A 699 3.76 24.33 24.29
C LEU A 699 3.13 25.43 23.42
N ASP A 700 3.89 25.95 22.47
CA ASP A 700 3.34 26.78 21.39
C ASP A 700 2.55 25.91 20.38
N LEU A 701 1.23 25.97 20.48
CA LEU A 701 0.28 25.19 19.69
C LEU A 701 -0.46 26.03 18.63
N HIS A 702 0.00 27.24 18.28
CA HIS A 702 -0.70 28.14 17.34
C HIS A 702 -0.99 27.54 15.95
N SER A 703 -0.22 26.52 15.54
CA SER A 703 -0.25 25.97 14.17
C SER A 703 -1.15 24.74 14.06
N ILE A 704 -2.17 24.84 13.20
CA ILE A 704 -3.03 23.70 12.85
C ILE A 704 -2.26 22.53 12.23
N ASP A 705 -1.13 22.80 11.56
CA ASP A 705 -0.30 21.75 10.97
C ASP A 705 0.37 20.89 12.07
N THR A 706 0.81 21.51 13.19
CA THR A 706 1.29 20.80 14.38
C THR A 706 0.18 20.00 15.04
N ILE A 707 -0.99 20.60 15.26
CA ILE A 707 -2.16 19.92 15.81
C ILE A 707 -2.58 18.72 14.94
N SER A 708 -2.46 18.84 13.61
CA SER A 708 -2.79 17.75 12.68
C SER A 708 -1.91 16.51 12.84
N VAL A 709 -0.71 16.65 13.40
CA VAL A 709 0.19 15.54 13.73
C VAL A 709 -0.11 14.98 15.11
N LEU A 710 -0.38 15.84 16.10
CA LEU A 710 -0.80 15.40 17.44
C LEU A 710 -2.13 14.61 17.37
N SER A 711 -3.08 15.05 16.53
CA SER A 711 -4.40 14.41 16.37
C SER A 711 -4.36 13.04 15.69
N GLN A 712 -3.22 12.63 15.12
CA GLN A 712 -3.00 11.28 14.57
C GLN A 712 -2.78 10.24 15.67
N GLN A 713 -2.37 10.66 16.88
CA GLN A 713 -2.23 9.75 18.02
C GLN A 713 -3.61 9.45 18.61
N THR A 714 -3.96 8.17 18.72
CA THR A 714 -5.32 7.73 19.15
C THR A 714 -5.44 7.47 20.65
N GLU A 715 -4.33 7.59 21.39
CA GLU A 715 -4.20 7.16 22.79
C GLU A 715 -4.26 8.32 23.81
N TRP A 716 -4.50 9.56 23.36
CA TRP A 716 -4.69 10.71 24.25
C TRP A 716 -5.82 10.48 25.26
N THR A 717 -5.60 10.88 26.52
CA THR A 717 -6.71 10.99 27.48
C THR A 717 -7.65 12.13 27.07
N LEU A 718 -8.89 12.09 27.55
CA LEU A 718 -9.86 13.17 27.30
C LEU A 718 -9.38 14.52 27.86
N THR A 719 -8.61 14.52 28.94
CA THR A 719 -8.04 15.71 29.57
C THR A 719 -6.82 16.24 28.81
N GLN A 720 -5.88 15.39 28.38
CA GLN A 720 -4.80 15.81 27.46
C GLN A 720 -5.38 16.38 26.15
N ALA A 721 -6.36 15.70 25.54
CA ALA A 721 -7.03 16.21 24.33
C ALA A 721 -7.74 17.55 24.58
N ARG A 722 -8.26 17.77 25.80
CA ARG A 722 -8.82 19.06 26.20
C ARG A 722 -7.76 20.15 26.33
N SER A 723 -6.59 19.86 26.90
CA SER A 723 -5.46 20.79 26.97
C SER A 723 -4.95 21.15 25.57
N ILE A 724 -4.79 20.18 24.67
CA ILE A 724 -4.38 20.41 23.26
C ILE A 724 -5.38 21.33 22.55
N LEU A 725 -6.68 21.11 22.75
CA LEU A 725 -7.73 21.95 22.17
C LEU A 725 -7.66 23.39 22.69
N GLN A 726 -7.43 23.58 24.00
CA GLN A 726 -7.39 24.91 24.62
C GLN A 726 -6.14 25.68 24.21
N GLY A 727 -4.95 25.07 24.29
CA GLY A 727 -3.70 25.68 23.82
C GLY A 727 -3.80 26.13 22.35
N PHE A 728 -4.29 25.26 21.45
CA PHE A 728 -4.51 25.65 20.05
C PHE A 728 -5.40 26.89 19.89
N LEU A 729 -6.51 26.96 20.63
CA LEU A 729 -7.44 28.09 20.53
C LEU A 729 -6.86 29.38 21.10
N GLU A 730 -6.15 29.28 22.22
CA GLU A 730 -5.53 30.42 22.91
C GLU A 730 -4.34 30.96 22.10
N ASP A 731 -3.41 30.11 21.67
CA ASP A 731 -2.21 30.50 20.91
C ASP A 731 -2.52 30.99 19.50
N SER A 732 -3.50 30.39 18.82
CA SER A 732 -3.95 30.87 17.50
C SER A 732 -4.91 32.07 17.57
N GLY A 733 -5.32 32.48 18.77
CA GLY A 733 -6.31 33.55 18.98
C GLY A 733 -7.69 33.25 18.38
N GLN A 734 -8.04 31.96 18.25
CA GLN A 734 -9.28 31.49 17.64
C GLN A 734 -10.34 31.07 18.67
N THR A 735 -11.58 31.03 18.21
CA THR A 735 -12.69 30.40 18.94
C THR A 735 -13.30 29.31 18.07
N ILE A 736 -14.05 28.37 18.66
CA ILE A 736 -14.75 27.32 17.88
C ILE A 736 -15.65 27.92 16.78
N GLY A 737 -16.22 29.11 17.02
CA GLY A 737 -17.01 29.86 16.06
C GLY A 737 -16.21 30.62 14.98
N THR A 738 -14.87 30.63 15.00
CA THR A 738 -14.02 31.19 13.93
C THR A 738 -13.35 30.14 13.05
N LEU A 739 -13.17 28.92 13.56
CA LEU A 739 -12.54 27.78 12.89
C LEU A 739 -13.08 27.55 11.47
N LYS A 740 -12.18 27.21 10.55
CA LYS A 740 -12.43 26.81 9.16
C LYS A 740 -12.55 25.30 9.04
N SER A 741 -12.99 24.84 7.86
CA SER A 741 -13.03 23.41 7.54
C SER A 741 -11.67 22.71 7.69
N PHE A 742 -10.55 23.39 7.39
CA PHE A 742 -9.22 22.83 7.57
C PHE A 742 -8.81 22.73 9.05
N ASP A 743 -9.25 23.65 9.91
CA ASP A 743 -9.03 23.57 11.36
C ASP A 743 -9.80 22.37 11.96
N LEU A 744 -11.05 22.18 11.55
CA LEU A 744 -11.84 21.01 11.96
C LEU A 744 -11.20 19.70 11.49
N VAL A 745 -10.64 19.66 10.27
CA VAL A 745 -9.96 18.45 9.75
C VAL A 745 -8.61 18.22 10.42
N GLY A 746 -7.84 19.26 10.75
CA GLY A 746 -6.57 19.15 11.47
C GLY A 746 -6.75 18.78 12.94
N LEU A 747 -7.77 19.31 13.63
CA LEU A 747 -8.11 18.93 15.01
C LEU A 747 -8.44 17.43 15.13
N GLY A 748 -9.05 16.82 14.12
CA GLY A 748 -9.23 15.36 14.05
C GLY A 748 -9.86 14.79 15.34
N ALA A 749 -9.19 13.82 15.97
CA ALA A 749 -9.65 13.19 17.21
C ALA A 749 -9.84 14.16 18.40
N ILE A 750 -9.11 15.29 18.41
CA ILE A 750 -9.23 16.34 19.45
C ILE A 750 -10.63 16.97 19.47
N LEU A 751 -11.37 16.95 18.35
CA LEU A 751 -12.78 17.37 18.31
C LEU A 751 -13.68 16.54 19.24
N CYS A 752 -13.27 15.33 19.64
CA CYS A 752 -14.03 14.54 20.61
C CYS A 752 -13.98 15.08 22.05
N ALA A 753 -13.10 16.06 22.35
CA ALA A 753 -13.03 16.77 23.63
C ALA A 753 -13.91 18.05 23.69
N LEU A 754 -14.65 18.34 22.62
CA LEU A 754 -15.60 19.46 22.59
C LEU A 754 -16.86 19.15 23.41
N ASN A 755 -17.36 20.17 24.11
CA ASN A 755 -18.60 20.10 24.85
C ASN A 755 -19.82 20.44 23.96
N SER A 756 -21.02 20.29 24.53
CA SER A 756 -22.31 20.49 23.85
C SER A 756 -22.47 21.90 23.24
N THR A 757 -22.04 22.96 23.93
CA THR A 757 -22.20 24.34 23.45
C THR A 757 -21.17 24.68 22.39
N GLU A 758 -19.93 24.21 22.55
CA GLU A 758 -18.85 24.36 21.59
C GLU A 758 -19.22 23.74 20.23
N ILE A 759 -19.67 22.48 20.21
CA ILE A 759 -20.07 21.80 18.96
C ILE A 759 -21.16 22.57 18.21
N MET A 760 -22.12 23.20 18.92
CA MET A 760 -23.17 24.01 18.30
C MET A 760 -22.70 25.38 17.80
N SER A 761 -21.53 25.85 18.24
CA SER A 761 -20.92 27.09 17.75
C SER A 761 -20.14 26.92 16.44
N ILE A 762 -19.87 25.67 16.03
CA ILE A 762 -19.23 25.36 14.75
C ILE A 762 -20.12 25.85 13.60
N ARG A 763 -19.54 26.65 12.69
CA ARG A 763 -20.27 27.16 11.52
C ARG A 763 -20.71 26.02 10.61
N THR A 764 -22.00 25.95 10.30
CA THR A 764 -22.60 24.92 9.44
C THR A 764 -21.90 24.80 8.08
N ALA A 765 -21.47 25.91 7.48
CA ALA A 765 -20.72 25.91 6.23
C ALA A 765 -19.35 25.21 6.34
N GLU A 766 -18.61 25.44 7.42
CA GLU A 766 -17.28 24.85 7.65
C GLU A 766 -17.43 23.37 8.04
N PHE A 767 -18.41 23.05 8.90
CA PHE A 767 -18.79 21.68 9.23
C PHE A 767 -19.18 20.88 7.98
N SER A 768 -20.01 21.45 7.09
CA SER A 768 -20.45 20.80 5.85
C SER A 768 -19.33 20.47 4.87
N ALA A 769 -18.17 21.11 5.01
CA ALA A 769 -16.96 20.80 4.23
C ALA A 769 -16.11 19.72 4.91
N ALA A 770 -15.99 19.77 6.25
CA ALA A 770 -15.19 18.83 7.05
C ALA A 770 -15.92 17.50 7.41
N VAL A 771 -17.25 17.42 7.25
CA VAL A 771 -18.09 16.32 7.80
C VAL A 771 -17.63 14.92 7.39
N ALA A 772 -17.09 14.73 6.18
CA ALA A 772 -16.57 13.45 5.72
C ALA A 772 -15.37 12.92 6.55
N ARG A 773 -14.60 13.82 7.17
CA ARG A 773 -13.49 13.47 8.08
C ARG A 773 -13.97 13.39 9.53
N ILE A 774 -14.89 14.26 9.95
CA ILE A 774 -15.54 14.20 11.29
C ILE A 774 -16.31 12.87 11.43
N GLY A 775 -16.93 12.39 10.35
CA GLY A 775 -17.60 11.09 10.27
C GLY A 775 -16.69 9.86 10.32
N LEU A 776 -15.38 10.02 10.53
CA LEU A 776 -14.44 8.93 10.81
C LEU A 776 -14.03 8.89 12.29
N LEU A 777 -14.43 9.88 13.09
CA LEU A 777 -13.97 10.04 14.47
C LEU A 777 -14.67 9.07 15.43
N PHE A 778 -13.91 8.57 16.40
CA PHE A 778 -14.32 7.53 17.34
C PHE A 778 -14.84 8.13 18.68
N CYS A 779 -15.60 9.23 18.61
CA CYS A 779 -16.08 9.95 19.80
C CYS A 779 -17.12 9.17 20.63
N SER A 780 -17.39 9.66 21.84
CA SER A 780 -18.42 9.13 22.73
C SER A 780 -19.84 9.43 22.23
N THR A 781 -20.83 8.61 22.60
CA THR A 781 -22.23 8.77 22.16
C THR A 781 -22.83 10.15 22.45
N PRO A 782 -22.57 10.82 23.61
CA PRO A 782 -23.03 12.20 23.84
C PRO A 782 -22.48 13.22 22.82
N VAL A 783 -21.22 13.06 22.42
CA VAL A 783 -20.57 13.92 21.42
C VAL A 783 -21.11 13.63 20.02
N LEU A 784 -21.24 12.35 19.64
CA LEU A 784 -21.86 11.94 18.37
C LEU A 784 -23.30 12.46 18.23
N ARG A 785 -24.10 12.41 19.30
CA ARG A 785 -25.45 13.00 19.37
C ARG A 785 -25.47 14.51 19.12
N GLN A 786 -24.39 15.22 19.43
CA GLN A 786 -24.32 16.66 19.19
C GLN A 786 -23.85 16.96 17.76
N PHE A 787 -22.85 16.26 17.24
CA PHE A 787 -22.49 16.34 15.82
C PHE A 787 -23.67 15.96 14.92
N LYS A 788 -24.47 14.97 15.29
CA LYS A 788 -25.74 14.59 14.64
C LYS A 788 -26.70 15.78 14.47
N LYS A 789 -26.83 16.67 15.48
CA LYS A 789 -27.67 17.88 15.36
C LYS A 789 -27.08 18.92 14.39
N VAL A 790 -25.76 19.06 14.36
CA VAL A 790 -25.09 19.94 13.38
C VAL A 790 -25.26 19.36 11.97
N THR A 791 -25.14 18.05 11.79
CA THR A 791 -25.46 17.32 10.56
C THR A 791 -26.90 17.59 10.10
N GLU A 792 -27.88 17.61 11.00
CA GLU A 792 -29.28 17.92 10.65
C GLU A 792 -29.47 19.35 10.12
N SER A 793 -28.66 20.31 10.57
CA SER A 793 -28.66 21.68 10.03
C SER A 793 -28.06 21.80 8.62
N VAL A 794 -27.35 20.77 8.15
CA VAL A 794 -26.71 20.73 6.82
C VAL A 794 -27.48 19.84 5.84
N PHE A 795 -27.98 18.69 6.30
CA PHE A 795 -28.55 17.63 5.45
C PHE A 795 -30.04 17.36 5.67
N GLY A 796 -30.73 18.19 6.49
CA GLY A 796 -32.10 17.93 6.91
C GLY A 796 -32.19 16.88 8.02
N THR A 797 -33.41 16.59 8.48
CA THR A 797 -33.66 15.68 9.60
C THR A 797 -33.18 14.25 9.30
N ALA A 798 -32.89 13.46 10.33
CA ALA A 798 -32.43 12.07 10.14
C ALA A 798 -33.34 11.22 9.21
N ALA A 799 -34.66 11.47 9.25
CA ALA A 799 -35.64 10.79 8.40
C ALA A 799 -35.53 11.09 6.90
N SER A 800 -34.83 12.17 6.49
CA SER A 800 -34.58 12.50 5.07
C SER A 800 -33.22 12.01 4.55
N TRP A 801 -32.41 11.32 5.37
CA TRP A 801 -31.08 10.90 4.96
C TRP A 801 -31.11 9.66 4.04
N ASN A 802 -30.44 9.78 2.89
CA ASN A 802 -30.26 8.70 1.93
C ASN A 802 -28.89 8.01 2.10
N GLY A 803 -28.62 6.98 1.29
CA GLY A 803 -27.36 6.24 1.35
C GLY A 803 -26.10 7.08 1.13
N SER A 804 -26.17 8.16 0.31
CA SER A 804 -25.03 9.07 0.11
C SER A 804 -24.71 9.88 1.37
N ILE A 805 -25.74 10.31 2.11
CA ILE A 805 -25.60 11.04 3.37
C ILE A 805 -25.09 10.10 4.47
N LEU A 806 -25.67 8.91 4.62
CA LEU A 806 -25.23 7.91 5.61
C LEU A 806 -23.75 7.53 5.44
N GLN A 807 -23.27 7.40 4.20
CA GLN A 807 -21.85 7.16 3.90
C GLN A 807 -20.95 8.37 4.14
N GLU A 808 -21.46 9.61 4.02
CA GLU A 808 -20.69 10.84 4.24
C GLU A 808 -20.55 11.15 5.75
N ILE A 809 -21.58 10.91 6.55
CA ILE A 809 -21.59 11.23 7.99
C ILE A 809 -20.96 10.14 8.86
N GLY A 810 -20.85 8.91 8.34
CA GLY A 810 -20.17 7.79 8.97
C GLY A 810 -20.52 7.57 10.45
N THR A 811 -19.52 7.65 11.33
CA THR A 811 -19.65 7.38 12.77
C THR A 811 -20.65 8.30 13.49
N ILE A 812 -20.99 9.46 12.94
CA ILE A 812 -22.01 10.37 13.49
C ILE A 812 -23.40 9.67 13.55
N ALA A 813 -23.66 8.70 12.67
CA ALA A 813 -24.89 7.89 12.73
C ALA A 813 -24.99 7.01 14.00
N GLY A 814 -23.88 6.75 14.71
CA GLY A 814 -23.90 6.16 16.06
C GLY A 814 -24.54 7.07 17.13
N GLY A 815 -24.78 8.35 16.81
CA GLY A 815 -25.48 9.31 17.64
C GLY A 815 -27.00 9.35 17.45
N LEU A 816 -27.58 8.50 16.59
CA LEU A 816 -29.04 8.40 16.41
C LEU A 816 -29.75 7.95 17.71
N ASN A 817 -31.01 8.36 17.88
CA ASN A 817 -31.88 7.83 18.93
C ASN A 817 -32.74 6.66 18.41
N GLU A 818 -33.50 6.05 19.32
CA GLU A 818 -34.34 4.87 19.04
C GLU A 818 -35.38 5.10 17.93
N SER A 819 -36.11 6.22 17.98
CA SER A 819 -37.17 6.51 17.02
C SER A 819 -36.62 6.86 15.64
N GLU A 820 -35.48 7.54 15.58
CA GLU A 820 -34.76 7.84 14.34
C GLU A 820 -34.20 6.58 13.69
N LEU A 821 -33.49 5.75 14.46
CA LEU A 821 -32.88 4.51 13.95
C LEU A 821 -33.95 3.55 13.41
N LYS A 822 -35.07 3.42 14.13
CA LYS A 822 -36.21 2.59 13.72
C LYS A 822 -36.93 3.10 12.48
N ALA A 823 -36.90 4.41 12.21
CA ALA A 823 -37.57 5.02 11.06
C ALA A 823 -36.86 4.82 9.70
N PHE A 824 -35.59 4.38 9.69
CA PHE A 824 -34.88 4.13 8.44
C PHE A 824 -35.43 2.92 7.69
N ASP A 825 -35.63 3.05 6.37
CA ASP A 825 -36.00 1.92 5.52
C ASP A 825 -34.91 0.82 5.52
N LYS A 826 -35.33 -0.45 5.40
CA LYS A 826 -34.43 -1.61 5.39
C LYS A 826 -33.34 -1.52 4.31
N ASN A 827 -33.64 -0.92 3.15
CA ASN A 827 -32.69 -0.78 2.05
C ASN A 827 -31.56 0.23 2.35
N LEU A 828 -31.69 1.03 3.43
CA LEU A 828 -30.65 1.97 3.87
C LEU A 828 -29.64 1.36 4.85
N MET A 829 -29.95 0.21 5.46
CA MET A 829 -29.10 -0.50 6.41
C MET A 829 -27.68 -0.84 5.90
N PRO A 830 -27.45 -1.18 4.60
CA PRO A 830 -26.10 -1.39 4.07
C PRO A 830 -25.25 -0.13 3.95
N TYR A 831 -25.85 1.07 3.97
CA TYR A 831 -25.13 2.34 3.80
C TYR A 831 -24.70 2.98 5.12
N PHE A 832 -25.07 2.40 6.27
CA PHE A 832 -24.35 2.68 7.51
C PHE A 832 -22.90 2.24 7.36
N GLN A 833 -21.95 3.02 7.87
CA GLN A 833 -20.56 2.57 7.92
C GLN A 833 -20.40 1.50 9.02
N PRO A 834 -19.54 0.48 8.85
CA PRO A 834 -19.40 -0.61 9.84
C PRO A 834 -19.01 -0.12 11.24
N ILE A 835 -18.19 0.94 11.33
CA ILE A 835 -17.81 1.58 12.59
C ILE A 835 -19.01 2.26 13.27
N ALA A 836 -19.93 2.86 12.51
CA ALA A 836 -21.13 3.49 13.04
C ALA A 836 -22.04 2.47 13.73
N VAL A 837 -22.21 1.29 13.11
CA VAL A 837 -23.00 0.17 13.69
C VAL A 837 -22.44 -0.24 15.05
N ARG A 838 -21.12 -0.39 15.18
CA ARG A 838 -20.43 -0.68 16.46
C ARG A 838 -20.60 0.44 17.52
N ARG A 839 -20.93 1.67 17.11
CA ARG A 839 -21.09 2.84 18.01
C ARG A 839 -22.53 3.11 18.47
N ILE A 840 -23.54 2.44 17.90
CA ILE A 840 -24.92 2.51 18.38
C ILE A 840 -25.01 1.78 19.74
N PRO A 841 -25.50 2.42 20.83
CA PRO A 841 -25.65 1.75 22.13
C PRO A 841 -26.56 0.50 22.05
N PRO A 842 -26.31 -0.57 22.82
CA PRO A 842 -27.11 -1.80 22.77
C PRO A 842 -28.61 -1.58 22.95
N GLU A 843 -28.99 -0.66 23.84
CA GLU A 843 -30.37 -0.33 24.21
C GLU A 843 -31.11 0.40 23.07
N ILE A 844 -30.36 1.02 22.16
CA ILE A 844 -30.87 1.67 20.94
C ILE A 844 -30.83 0.70 19.75
N PHE A 845 -29.78 -0.12 19.65
CA PHE A 845 -29.59 -1.08 18.55
C PHE A 845 -30.70 -2.15 18.52
N GLN A 846 -31.16 -2.62 19.69
CA GLN A 846 -32.26 -3.57 19.82
C GLN A 846 -33.60 -3.10 19.23
N ALA A 847 -33.76 -1.81 18.91
CA ALA A 847 -34.98 -1.27 18.31
C ALA A 847 -35.10 -1.51 16.79
N LEU A 848 -34.00 -1.94 16.14
CA LEU A 848 -34.03 -2.37 14.74
C LEU A 848 -34.92 -3.61 14.58
N SER A 849 -35.79 -3.60 13.57
CA SER A 849 -36.61 -4.76 13.22
C SER A 849 -35.73 -5.92 12.74
N ALA A 850 -36.25 -7.15 12.84
CA ALA A 850 -35.58 -8.32 12.27
C ALA A 850 -35.33 -8.15 10.76
N GLU A 851 -36.18 -7.41 10.04
CA GLU A 851 -35.99 -7.12 8.63
C GLU A 851 -34.87 -6.08 8.37
N GLN A 852 -34.76 -5.03 9.20
CA GLN A 852 -33.64 -4.10 9.14
C GLN A 852 -32.30 -4.80 9.42
N ILE A 853 -32.25 -5.65 10.46
CA ILE A 853 -31.04 -6.42 10.81
C ILE A 853 -30.63 -7.36 9.67
N ALA A 854 -31.58 -8.07 9.04
CA ALA A 854 -31.30 -8.94 7.88
C ALA A 854 -30.72 -8.17 6.67
N ASN A 855 -30.98 -6.87 6.57
CA ASN A 855 -30.50 -6.01 5.49
C ASN A 855 -29.24 -5.20 5.86
N LEU A 856 -28.62 -5.39 7.03
CA LEU A 856 -27.33 -4.76 7.35
C LEU A 856 -26.24 -5.09 6.31
N GLY A 857 -26.27 -6.29 5.75
CA GLY A 857 -25.19 -6.83 4.92
C GLY A 857 -23.99 -7.32 5.77
N PRO A 858 -23.08 -8.10 5.18
CA PRO A 858 -22.09 -8.88 5.94
C PRO A 858 -21.10 -8.02 6.73
N GLU A 859 -20.63 -6.90 6.17
CA GLU A 859 -19.67 -6.00 6.84
C GLU A 859 -20.26 -5.36 8.10
N ASN A 860 -21.48 -4.84 8.01
CA ASN A 860 -22.17 -4.19 9.12
C ASN A 860 -22.62 -5.21 10.16
N ALA A 861 -23.08 -6.39 9.72
CA ALA A 861 -23.44 -7.51 10.61
C ALA A 861 -22.22 -8.04 11.39
N ALA A 862 -21.05 -8.11 10.77
CA ALA A 862 -19.79 -8.51 11.43
C ALA A 862 -19.39 -7.53 12.55
N MET A 863 -19.70 -6.24 12.40
CA MET A 863 -19.39 -5.21 13.41
C MET A 863 -20.37 -5.15 14.59
N VAL A 864 -21.46 -5.94 14.58
CA VAL A 864 -22.40 -6.00 15.71
C VAL A 864 -21.73 -6.68 16.90
N THR A 865 -21.48 -5.89 17.94
CA THR A 865 -20.74 -6.27 19.15
C THR A 865 -21.47 -7.32 19.98
N ARG A 866 -20.72 -8.04 20.83
CA ARG A 866 -21.28 -9.00 21.79
C ARG A 866 -22.39 -8.38 22.66
N SER A 867 -22.15 -7.19 23.22
CA SER A 867 -23.13 -6.50 24.07
C SER A 867 -24.42 -6.13 23.31
N GLN A 868 -24.31 -5.71 22.04
CA GLN A 868 -25.49 -5.51 21.18
C GLN A 868 -26.24 -6.82 20.93
N ARG A 869 -25.54 -7.94 20.65
CA ARG A 869 -26.15 -9.27 20.44
C ARG A 869 -26.91 -9.77 21.66
N GLU A 870 -26.39 -9.53 22.87
CA GLU A 870 -27.01 -9.93 24.14
C GLU A 870 -28.37 -9.23 24.40
N HIS A 871 -28.67 -8.12 23.71
CA HIS A 871 -29.95 -7.42 23.76
C HIS A 871 -30.94 -7.81 22.64
N LEU A 872 -30.54 -8.66 21.69
CA LEU A 872 -31.39 -9.06 20.56
C LEU A 872 -32.29 -10.25 20.93
N ASN A 873 -33.54 -10.22 20.47
CA ASN A 873 -34.45 -11.36 20.54
C ASN A 873 -34.10 -12.45 19.51
N ALA A 874 -34.68 -13.64 19.64
CA ALA A 874 -34.38 -14.80 18.79
C ALA A 874 -34.58 -14.54 17.28
N SER A 875 -35.59 -13.76 16.88
CA SER A 875 -35.83 -13.42 15.47
C SER A 875 -34.77 -12.43 14.95
N GLN A 876 -34.38 -11.45 15.77
CA GLN A 876 -33.30 -10.52 15.45
C GLN A 876 -31.94 -11.23 15.34
N LEU A 877 -31.66 -12.19 16.22
CA LEU A 877 -30.44 -13.01 16.16
C LEU A 877 -30.40 -13.90 14.90
N GLN A 878 -31.53 -14.50 14.52
CA GLN A 878 -31.63 -15.25 13.26
C GLN A 878 -31.39 -14.34 12.04
N SER A 879 -31.99 -13.15 12.02
CA SER A 879 -31.74 -12.16 10.98
C SER A 879 -30.30 -11.67 10.93
N LEU A 880 -29.64 -11.53 12.08
CA LEU A 880 -28.22 -11.17 12.15
C LEU A 880 -27.35 -12.27 11.53
N GLN A 881 -27.68 -13.54 11.80
CA GLN A 881 -27.01 -14.68 11.18
C GLN A 881 -27.20 -14.69 9.66
N LEU A 882 -28.42 -14.46 9.16
CA LEU A 882 -28.68 -14.34 7.71
C LEU A 882 -27.85 -13.21 7.07
N ALA A 883 -27.73 -12.05 7.74
CA ALA A 883 -26.93 -10.94 7.26
C ALA A 883 -25.42 -11.24 7.25
N LEU A 884 -24.91 -11.97 8.25
CA LEU A 884 -23.52 -12.48 8.30
C LEU A 884 -23.24 -13.47 7.17
N ASP A 885 -24.15 -14.42 6.94
CA ASP A 885 -24.06 -15.44 5.90
C ASP A 885 -24.27 -14.87 4.48
N GLY A 886 -24.64 -13.59 4.37
CA GLY A 886 -24.98 -12.94 3.10
C GLY A 886 -26.27 -13.50 2.46
N ALA A 887 -27.08 -14.23 3.21
CA ALA A 887 -28.30 -14.88 2.75
C ALA A 887 -29.47 -13.88 2.70
N ARG A 888 -30.13 -13.77 1.54
CA ARG A 888 -31.31 -12.92 1.36
C ARG A 888 -32.60 -13.72 1.49
N THR A 889 -33.52 -13.26 2.33
CA THR A 889 -34.90 -13.74 2.32
C THR A 889 -35.65 -13.16 1.13
N SER A 890 -35.83 -13.94 0.07
CA SER A 890 -36.82 -13.63 -0.97
C SER A 890 -38.21 -13.71 -0.34
N THR A 891 -38.88 -12.59 -0.14
CA THR A 891 -40.31 -12.58 0.22
C THR A 891 -41.12 -13.26 -0.87
N PRO A 892 -41.86 -14.34 -0.58
CA PRO A 892 -42.80 -14.91 -1.54
C PRO A 892 -43.96 -13.93 -1.70
N GLU A 893 -44.14 -13.35 -2.88
CA GLU A 893 -45.34 -12.60 -3.20
C GLU A 893 -46.54 -13.52 -3.02
N THR A 894 -47.42 -13.15 -2.09
CA THR A 894 -48.52 -14.00 -1.67
C THR A 894 -49.62 -13.95 -2.73
N GLN A 895 -49.68 -14.95 -3.62
CA GLN A 895 -50.78 -15.12 -4.58
C GLN A 895 -52.08 -15.51 -3.87
N ASN A 896 -52.69 -14.55 -3.17
CA ASN A 896 -54.07 -14.65 -2.68
C ASN A 896 -55.00 -13.87 -3.61
N GLY A 897 -55.35 -14.52 -4.73
CA GLY A 897 -56.30 -14.04 -5.72
C GLY A 897 -57.33 -15.12 -6.04
N ALA A 898 -58.13 -15.52 -5.05
CA ALA A 898 -59.21 -16.47 -5.26
C ALA A 898 -60.32 -15.84 -6.12
N SER A 899 -60.71 -16.50 -7.21
CA SER A 899 -61.98 -16.26 -7.89
C SER A 899 -62.56 -17.61 -8.33
N THR A 900 -63.68 -17.94 -7.70
CA THR A 900 -64.43 -19.19 -7.90
C THR A 900 -65.37 -19.14 -9.11
N THR A 901 -65.86 -20.32 -9.49
CA THR A 901 -66.86 -20.62 -10.54
C THR A 901 -66.32 -20.67 -11.98
N GLN A 902 -66.70 -21.63 -12.84
CA GLN A 902 -67.72 -22.69 -12.71
C GLN A 902 -67.32 -23.98 -13.47
N ALA A 903 -68.00 -25.09 -13.19
CA ALA A 903 -67.66 -26.44 -13.67
C ALA A 903 -68.18 -26.77 -15.08
N VAL A 904 -67.63 -27.82 -15.72
CA VAL A 904 -68.34 -29.03 -16.20
C VAL A 904 -67.32 -30.19 -16.28
N GLN A 905 -67.74 -31.41 -15.96
CA GLN A 905 -66.93 -32.64 -15.98
C GLN A 905 -67.17 -33.53 -17.23
N THR A 906 -66.12 -34.27 -17.61
CA THR A 906 -66.12 -35.66 -18.17
C THR A 906 -66.62 -35.96 -19.60
N PRO A 907 -66.24 -37.13 -20.20
CA PRO A 907 -65.16 -38.09 -19.84
C PRO A 907 -64.19 -38.45 -21.01
N ALA A 908 -63.16 -39.25 -20.69
CA ALA A 908 -62.16 -39.81 -21.62
C ALA A 908 -62.70 -41.02 -22.45
N PRO A 909 -61.88 -41.66 -23.32
CA PRO A 909 -61.07 -42.78 -22.79
C PRO A 909 -59.69 -43.08 -23.45
N SER A 910 -58.88 -43.80 -22.66
CA SER A 910 -58.03 -44.97 -23.01
C SER A 910 -56.78 -44.84 -23.92
N GLY A 911 -55.67 -45.43 -23.45
CA GLY A 911 -54.46 -45.71 -24.24
C GLY A 911 -53.26 -46.07 -23.36
N GLU A 912 -53.16 -47.34 -22.93
CA GLU A 912 -52.04 -47.86 -22.12
C GLU A 912 -50.74 -47.97 -22.93
N GLY A 913 -49.58 -47.95 -22.25
CA GLY A 913 -48.27 -48.15 -22.87
C GLY A 913 -47.14 -48.20 -21.84
N MET A 914 -46.94 -49.36 -21.21
CA MET A 914 -45.96 -49.59 -20.14
C MET A 914 -44.59 -50.07 -20.67
N LEU A 915 -43.55 -50.00 -19.82
CA LEU A 915 -42.19 -50.56 -19.95
C LEU A 915 -41.23 -49.78 -20.89
N GLY A 916 -39.96 -49.54 -20.52
CA GLY A 916 -39.25 -49.84 -19.26
C GLY A 916 -37.74 -49.57 -19.36
N CYS A 917 -37.05 -49.59 -18.21
CA CYS A 917 -35.63 -49.26 -17.98
C CYS A 917 -35.25 -47.77 -18.04
#